data_AF-A0A9P1CX60-F1
#
_entry.id   AF-A0A9P1CX60-F1
#
_cell.length_a   1.000
_cell.length_b   1.000
_cell.length_c   1.000
_cell.angle_alpha   90.00
_cell.angle_beta   90.00
_cell.angle_gamma   90.00
#
_symmetry.space_group_name_H-M   'P 1'
#
loop_
_entity.id
_entity.type
_entity.pdbx_description
1 polymer ?
#
loop_
_entity_poly.entity_id
_entity_poly.type
_entity_poly.pdbx_seq_one_letter_code
_entity_poly.pdbx_strand_id
1 'polypeptide(L)'
;MDERQKKVLQSCLDSMAKDGIMFASQEAMTFMRSENLMYAMTVKCENLAVHQSNRHGVGIDVSHMSELITSIAKMGYIEDAGVGQRIAVELDMSADSEECRKFNEKLYQEASGRLAPAPGAMLRYATISGSHANMANRAIQHGALHDEPTLTDGSGRLTMSAIGSAWAAAINNGSSWMVIKRCVAAEMPGVIELVSMGMNATQQVSKGEDEMQLLKKILQAIQNYEKTHSRAPQWSEIADETWRSRPKCHLSAGPIFTFAMKFAGAGGALKHTESFVRANGRPSRDLGPEVWTQLSQDVKHGPMLWWRHALLKHAYCSDRALSVTDAKKALTNTAVVKMAEKALKMVEKWKTLVGQVENETALQRAVGRLECCLCAVLLDKKSREFQKMEDACISLLKEFAEEIGKPSIEPPESWKEGASEEKPKATAREGHASFRVYDEQGHLKNQVDVLASMGFRVGVTIQNSNVIGEIKEIHDSEVTLLRSEPEGGQVKVKIQSLLQKEWKEYEEPKQQTQLFWVTDAPHTSAEFGITVLKGKILATMHQQVKELKGWLTVQLWKDPKALKVSRVWQAKKLALPCATSKILVVEPEKATGITIGVYGPYEVCIVPYTKFGSFCNPMWMVPGTDDEESVNMEVHPSVEVMRKNKLDLDKPITLPVLRNVGKLEAGDELFVLEKKKKTAEVEEVIEADNPRKRLRGKAR
;
A
#
# COMPACT_ATOMS: atom_id res chain seq x y z
N MET A 1 -17.79 -30.55 33.68
CA MET A 1 -18.53 -29.73 34.65
C MET A 1 -19.93 -30.29 34.74
N ASP A 2 -20.64 -30.07 35.84
CA ASP A 2 -22.05 -30.47 35.92
C ASP A 2 -22.99 -29.43 35.26
N GLU A 3 -24.22 -29.82 34.96
CA GLU A 3 -25.20 -28.94 34.28
C GLU A 3 -25.60 -27.72 35.12
N ARG A 4 -25.56 -27.82 36.45
CA ARG A 4 -25.82 -26.68 37.34
C ARG A 4 -24.73 -25.63 37.18
N GLN A 5 -23.45 -26.06 37.18
CA GLN A 5 -22.30 -25.20 36.99
C GLN A 5 -22.35 -24.47 35.65
N LYS A 6 -22.67 -25.18 34.57
CA LYS A 6 -22.82 -24.58 33.22
C LYS A 6 -23.94 -23.54 33.20
N LYS A 7 -25.10 -23.85 33.79
CA LYS A 7 -26.26 -22.95 33.80
C LYS A 7 -25.98 -21.65 34.55
N VAL A 8 -25.29 -21.71 35.69
CA VAL A 8 -24.91 -20.49 36.44
C VAL A 8 -23.92 -19.65 35.64
N LEU A 9 -22.88 -20.28 35.07
CA LEU A 9 -21.89 -19.55 34.26
C LEU A 9 -22.49 -18.97 32.98
N GLN A 10 -23.45 -19.65 32.34
CA GLN A 10 -24.20 -19.10 31.22
C GLN A 10 -25.03 -17.88 31.65
N SER A 11 -25.66 -17.92 32.82
CA SER A 11 -26.37 -16.77 33.37
C SER A 11 -25.44 -15.57 33.59
N CYS A 12 -24.17 -15.78 33.97
CA CYS A 12 -23.19 -14.70 34.06
C CYS A 12 -22.82 -14.13 32.68
N LEU A 13 -22.77 -14.97 31.63
CA LEU A 13 -22.55 -14.49 30.26
C LEU A 13 -23.74 -13.64 29.78
N ASP A 14 -24.95 -14.09 30.06
CA ASP A 14 -26.17 -13.40 29.66
C ASP A 14 -26.35 -12.07 30.41
N SER A 15 -25.91 -11.99 31.67
CA SER A 15 -25.96 -10.76 32.48
C SER A 15 -24.98 -9.69 32.01
N MET A 16 -23.97 -10.04 31.20
CA MET A 16 -23.02 -9.07 30.65
C MET A 16 -23.69 -7.89 29.94
N ALA A 17 -24.76 -8.14 29.18
CA ALA A 17 -25.49 -7.12 28.44
C ALA A 17 -26.35 -6.22 29.35
N LYS A 18 -26.80 -6.75 30.50
CA LYS A 18 -27.75 -6.11 31.40
C LYS A 18 -27.05 -5.36 32.54
N ASP A 19 -26.13 -6.05 33.22
CA ASP A 19 -25.52 -5.63 34.48
C ASP A 19 -24.05 -5.19 34.30
N GLY A 20 -23.51 -5.36 33.10
CA GLY A 20 -22.18 -4.90 32.71
C GLY A 20 -21.06 -5.92 32.95
N ILE A 21 -19.99 -5.77 32.18
CA ILE A 21 -18.94 -6.79 32.06
C ILE A 21 -18.14 -7.04 33.33
N MET A 22 -17.86 -5.98 34.11
CA MET A 22 -17.13 -6.11 35.36
C MET A 22 -17.93 -6.91 36.38
N PHE A 23 -19.22 -6.60 36.54
CA PHE A 23 -20.11 -7.31 37.46
C PHE A 23 -20.21 -8.79 37.08
N ALA A 24 -20.55 -9.07 35.82
CA ALA A 24 -20.65 -10.43 35.29
C ALA A 24 -19.35 -11.24 35.48
N SER A 25 -18.18 -10.63 35.22
CA SER A 25 -16.88 -11.29 35.40
C SER A 25 -16.59 -11.59 36.87
N GLN A 26 -16.94 -10.68 37.79
CA GLN A 26 -16.71 -10.85 39.22
C GLN A 26 -17.62 -11.94 39.79
N GLU A 27 -18.88 -12.00 39.36
CA GLU A 27 -19.80 -13.08 39.73
C GLU A 27 -19.29 -14.44 39.23
N ALA A 28 -18.89 -14.53 37.96
CA ALA A 28 -18.32 -15.75 37.40
C ALA A 28 -17.08 -16.21 38.18
N MET A 29 -16.15 -15.31 38.50
CA MET A 29 -14.96 -15.65 39.30
C MET A 29 -15.32 -16.10 40.72
N THR A 30 -16.29 -15.44 41.36
CA THR A 30 -16.74 -15.78 42.71
C THR A 30 -17.35 -17.18 42.72
N PHE A 31 -18.23 -17.46 41.76
CA PHE A 31 -18.84 -18.77 41.58
C PHE A 31 -17.79 -19.85 41.31
N MET A 32 -16.88 -19.62 40.36
CA MET A 32 -15.82 -20.58 40.04
C MET A 32 -14.93 -20.90 41.25
N ARG A 33 -14.63 -19.93 42.12
CA ARG A 33 -13.90 -20.19 43.36
C ARG A 33 -14.69 -21.07 44.32
N SER A 34 -15.99 -20.76 44.52
CA SER A 34 -16.85 -21.53 45.42
C SER A 34 -17.05 -22.98 44.98
N GLU A 35 -17.00 -23.24 43.67
CA GLU A 35 -17.19 -24.56 43.07
C GLU A 35 -15.86 -25.29 42.78
N ASN A 36 -14.73 -24.76 43.28
CA ASN A 36 -13.40 -25.30 43.02
C ASN A 36 -13.09 -25.47 41.51
N LEU A 37 -13.60 -24.55 40.68
CA LEU A 37 -13.27 -24.39 39.26
C LEU A 37 -12.15 -23.36 39.04
N MET A 38 -11.81 -22.59 40.08
CA MET A 38 -10.70 -21.63 40.11
C MET A 38 -10.01 -21.71 41.47
N TYR A 39 -8.67 -21.74 41.49
CA TYR A 39 -7.87 -21.91 42.71
C TYR A 39 -6.62 -21.01 42.71
N ALA A 40 -6.08 -20.69 43.89
CA ALA A 40 -4.85 -19.91 44.01
C ALA A 40 -3.61 -20.85 44.02
N MET A 41 -2.54 -20.46 43.33
CA MET A 41 -1.25 -21.16 43.39
C MET A 41 -0.07 -20.24 43.07
N THR A 42 1.12 -20.59 43.56
CA THR A 42 2.36 -19.94 43.15
C THR A 42 2.88 -20.56 41.85
N VAL A 43 3.11 -19.74 40.83
CA VAL A 43 3.56 -20.18 39.51
C VAL A 43 4.82 -19.42 39.11
N LYS A 44 5.84 -20.17 38.68
CA LYS A 44 7.05 -19.59 38.07
C LYS A 44 6.71 -18.98 36.72
N CYS A 45 7.32 -17.82 36.43
CA CYS A 45 7.01 -17.08 35.22
C CYS A 45 7.29 -17.87 33.92
N GLU A 46 8.28 -18.76 33.92
CA GLU A 46 8.62 -19.66 32.81
C GLU A 46 7.49 -20.66 32.44
N ASN A 47 6.60 -20.98 33.38
CA ASN A 47 5.49 -21.92 33.16
C ASN A 47 4.23 -21.25 32.59
N LEU A 48 4.27 -19.93 32.41
CA LEU A 48 3.13 -19.10 32.04
C LEU A 48 3.27 -18.57 30.61
N ALA A 49 2.31 -18.97 29.79
CA ALA A 49 2.04 -18.49 28.45
C ALA A 49 1.14 -17.25 28.48
N VAL A 50 0.93 -16.63 27.34
CA VAL A 50 -0.12 -15.64 27.07
C VAL A 50 -1.24 -16.34 26.32
N HIS A 51 -2.46 -16.31 26.84
CA HIS A 51 -3.59 -16.94 26.16
C HIS A 51 -3.82 -16.27 24.80
N GLN A 52 -4.13 -17.04 23.76
CA GLN A 52 -4.32 -16.55 22.39
C GLN A 52 -5.46 -15.55 22.27
N SER A 53 -6.46 -15.60 23.14
CA SER A 53 -7.56 -14.62 23.17
C SER A 53 -7.24 -13.34 23.96
N ASN A 54 -6.08 -13.26 24.63
CA ASN A 54 -5.74 -12.09 25.45
C ASN A 54 -5.72 -10.81 24.60
N ARG A 55 -6.42 -9.76 25.07
CA ARG A 55 -6.62 -8.49 24.34
C ARG A 55 -7.06 -8.69 22.89
N HIS A 56 -8.08 -9.51 22.66
CA HIS A 56 -8.62 -9.80 21.32
C HIS A 56 -7.57 -10.34 20.33
N GLY A 57 -6.62 -11.15 20.80
CA GLY A 57 -5.59 -11.76 19.95
C GLY A 57 -4.36 -10.90 19.69
N VAL A 58 -4.28 -9.70 20.29
CA VAL A 58 -3.08 -8.87 20.23
C VAL A 58 -1.97 -9.44 21.13
N GLY A 59 -2.30 -10.07 22.25
CA GLY A 59 -1.28 -10.60 23.17
C GLY A 59 -0.49 -9.47 23.86
N ILE A 60 0.83 -9.44 23.66
CA ILE A 60 1.76 -8.56 24.39
C ILE A 60 2.23 -7.41 23.51
N ASP A 61 2.23 -6.22 24.09
CA ASP A 61 2.91 -5.04 23.57
C ASP A 61 4.30 -4.98 24.19
N VAL A 62 5.34 -5.12 23.36
CA VAL A 62 6.73 -5.21 23.79
C VAL A 62 7.22 -3.88 24.35
N SER A 63 6.85 -2.76 23.72
CA SER A 63 7.20 -1.41 24.17
C SER A 63 6.59 -1.14 25.55
N HIS A 64 5.32 -1.45 25.72
CA HIS A 64 4.64 -1.29 27.01
C HIS A 64 5.21 -2.22 28.09
N MET A 65 5.57 -3.46 27.74
CA MET A 65 6.24 -4.38 28.67
C MET A 65 7.62 -3.84 29.09
N SER A 66 8.39 -3.27 28.16
CA SER A 66 9.68 -2.63 28.44
C SER A 66 9.54 -1.40 29.33
N GLU A 67 8.56 -0.52 29.06
CA GLU A 67 8.25 0.61 29.95
C GLU A 67 7.84 0.15 31.34
N LEU A 68 7.07 -0.93 31.44
CA LEU A 68 6.67 -1.52 32.71
C LEU A 68 7.89 -2.02 33.48
N ILE A 69 8.88 -2.61 32.82
CA ILE A 69 10.14 -3.03 33.46
C ILE A 69 10.82 -1.82 34.11
N THR A 70 11.05 -0.76 33.32
CA THR A 70 11.68 0.48 33.78
C THR A 70 10.91 1.10 34.95
N SER A 71 9.58 1.10 34.86
CA SER A 71 8.69 1.69 35.85
C SER A 71 8.75 0.94 37.19
N ILE A 72 8.66 -0.40 37.16
CA ILE A 72 8.74 -1.22 38.37
C ILE A 72 10.12 -1.14 39.00
N ALA A 73 11.19 -1.15 38.18
CA ALA A 73 12.55 -1.03 38.71
C ALA A 73 12.77 0.29 39.46
N LYS A 74 12.18 1.39 38.96
CA LYS A 74 12.26 2.73 39.58
C LYS A 74 11.35 2.88 40.80
N MET A 75 10.12 2.35 40.75
CA MET A 75 9.11 2.52 41.81
C MET A 75 9.20 1.47 42.92
N GLY A 76 9.82 0.33 42.65
CA GLY A 76 9.83 -0.83 43.53
C GLY A 76 8.73 -1.84 43.20
N TYR A 77 9.04 -3.12 43.44
CA TYR A 77 8.12 -4.24 43.22
C TYR A 77 7.39 -4.62 44.51
N ILE A 78 6.10 -4.89 44.41
CA ILE A 78 5.26 -5.41 45.50
C ILE A 78 4.51 -6.64 44.99
N GLU A 79 4.65 -7.77 45.69
CA GLU A 79 3.97 -9.03 45.34
C GLU A 79 2.45 -8.96 45.58
N ASP A 80 2.03 -8.23 46.62
CA ASP A 80 0.68 -8.31 47.20
C ASP A 80 -0.27 -7.16 46.78
N ALA A 81 -0.06 -6.55 45.62
CA ALA A 81 -0.91 -5.44 45.12
C ALA A 81 -2.34 -5.87 44.71
N GLY A 82 -2.82 -7.01 45.20
CA GLY A 82 -4.14 -7.57 44.93
C GLY A 82 -4.06 -8.87 44.13
N VAL A 83 -4.20 -9.99 44.84
CA VAL A 83 -4.37 -11.36 44.31
C VAL A 83 -5.55 -11.49 43.31
N GLY A 84 -6.34 -10.42 43.11
CA GLY A 84 -7.35 -10.28 42.07
C GLY A 84 -6.87 -9.91 40.67
N GLN A 85 -5.58 -9.61 40.42
CA GLN A 85 -5.13 -9.11 39.11
C GLN A 85 -4.39 -10.13 38.22
N ARG A 86 -3.93 -11.26 38.75
CA ARG A 86 -3.16 -12.27 38.01
C ARG A 86 -3.98 -13.53 37.83
N ILE A 87 -4.46 -13.75 36.60
CA ILE A 87 -5.34 -14.87 36.28
C ILE A 87 -4.80 -15.62 35.08
N ALA A 88 -4.73 -16.94 35.22
CA ALA A 88 -4.34 -17.86 34.17
C ALA A 88 -5.32 -19.03 34.04
N VAL A 89 -5.23 -19.76 32.94
CA VAL A 89 -6.02 -20.94 32.62
C VAL A 89 -5.07 -22.12 32.47
N GLU A 90 -5.43 -23.30 32.97
CA GLU A 90 -4.65 -24.53 32.74
C GLU A 90 -4.53 -24.88 31.25
N LEU A 91 -3.32 -25.26 30.83
CA LEU A 91 -3.05 -25.82 29.51
C LEU A 91 -2.90 -27.35 29.59
N ASP A 92 -3.42 -28.06 28.60
CA ASP A 92 -3.29 -29.50 28.47
C ASP A 92 -2.74 -29.91 27.09
N MET A 93 -2.96 -31.15 26.67
CA MET A 93 -2.50 -31.68 25.38
C MET A 93 -3.56 -31.52 24.26
N SER A 94 -4.60 -30.73 24.48
CA SER A 94 -5.60 -30.40 23.46
C SER A 94 -5.03 -29.55 22.33
N ALA A 95 -5.74 -29.54 21.20
CA ALA A 95 -5.42 -28.69 20.06
C ALA A 95 -5.42 -27.20 20.42
N ASP A 96 -6.37 -26.76 21.26
CA ASP A 96 -6.47 -25.35 21.70
C ASP A 96 -5.28 -24.93 22.56
N SER A 97 -4.82 -25.81 23.44
CA SER A 97 -3.61 -25.57 24.24
C SER A 97 -2.35 -25.55 23.37
N GLU A 98 -2.31 -26.38 22.32
CA GLU A 98 -1.23 -26.38 21.34
C GLU A 98 -1.23 -25.10 20.48
N GLU A 99 -2.40 -24.58 20.14
CA GLU A 99 -2.52 -23.27 19.50
C GLU A 99 -2.02 -22.15 20.40
N CYS A 100 -2.33 -22.18 21.71
CA CYS A 100 -1.77 -21.25 22.69
C CYS A 100 -0.23 -21.31 22.71
N ARG A 101 0.37 -22.51 22.67
CA ARG A 101 1.83 -22.68 22.61
C ARG A 101 2.41 -22.08 21.35
N LYS A 102 1.84 -22.38 20.18
CA LYS A 102 2.24 -21.80 18.88
C LYS A 102 2.10 -20.28 18.86
N PHE A 103 1.05 -19.74 19.47
CA PHE A 103 0.87 -18.30 19.61
C PHE A 103 2.02 -17.65 20.41
N ASN A 104 2.47 -18.28 21.49
CA ASN A 104 3.57 -17.76 22.30
C ASN A 104 4.93 -17.89 21.62
N GLU A 105 5.16 -18.97 20.88
CA GLU A 105 6.34 -19.11 20.03
C GLU A 105 6.38 -17.97 19.01
N LYS A 106 5.25 -17.71 18.34
CA LYS A 106 5.11 -16.60 17.41
C LYS A 106 5.38 -15.25 18.08
N LEU A 107 4.81 -14.98 19.27
CA LEU A 107 5.05 -13.74 20.01
C LEU A 107 6.55 -13.53 20.28
N TYR A 108 7.26 -14.59 20.67
CA TYR A 108 8.70 -14.54 20.89
C TYR A 108 9.47 -14.22 19.60
N GLN A 109 9.19 -14.94 18.51
CA GLN A 109 9.85 -14.74 17.22
C GLN A 109 9.65 -13.32 16.68
N GLU A 110 8.46 -12.72 16.90
CA GLU A 110 8.13 -11.36 16.46
C GLU A 110 8.72 -10.25 17.34
N ALA A 111 9.22 -10.57 18.54
CA ALA A 111 9.67 -9.57 19.52
C ALA A 111 11.10 -9.07 19.36
N SER A 112 11.84 -9.50 18.31
CA SER A 112 13.20 -9.02 18.02
C SER A 112 14.16 -9.10 19.23
N GLY A 113 14.12 -10.20 19.98
CA GLY A 113 15.00 -10.44 21.14
C GLY A 113 14.61 -9.72 22.44
N ARG A 114 13.48 -8.99 22.46
CA ARG A 114 12.96 -8.27 23.63
C ARG A 114 12.01 -9.08 24.51
N LEU A 115 11.56 -10.25 24.04
CA LEU A 115 10.85 -11.24 24.85
C LEU A 115 11.71 -12.47 25.09
N ALA A 116 11.42 -13.19 26.18
CA ALA A 116 12.04 -14.48 26.45
C ALA A 116 11.42 -15.60 25.59
N PRO A 117 12.21 -16.60 25.16
CA PRO A 117 11.71 -17.77 24.46
C PRO A 117 10.67 -18.50 25.31
N ALA A 118 9.70 -19.12 24.64
CA ALA A 118 8.59 -19.83 25.27
C ALA A 118 8.63 -21.33 24.92
N PRO A 119 9.49 -22.13 25.58
CA PRO A 119 9.58 -23.55 25.26
C PRO A 119 8.23 -24.22 25.51
N GLY A 120 7.54 -24.62 24.45
CA GLY A 120 6.14 -25.06 24.52
C GLY A 120 5.88 -26.18 25.54
N ALA A 121 6.87 -27.05 25.77
CA ALA A 121 6.80 -28.14 26.74
C ALA A 121 6.77 -27.71 28.22
N MET A 122 7.26 -26.49 28.53
CA MET A 122 7.28 -25.94 29.89
C MET A 122 6.02 -25.14 30.23
N LEU A 123 5.26 -24.72 29.21
CA LEU A 123 4.05 -23.93 29.39
C LEU A 123 2.91 -24.80 29.94
N ARG A 124 2.51 -24.53 31.18
CA ARG A 124 1.43 -25.23 31.91
C ARG A 124 0.17 -24.40 32.08
N TYR A 125 0.29 -23.09 31.97
CA TYR A 125 -0.82 -22.15 32.17
C TYR A 125 -0.77 -21.02 31.15
N ALA A 126 -1.92 -20.46 30.79
CA ALA A 126 -2.05 -19.33 29.87
C ALA A 126 -2.70 -18.15 30.56
N THR A 127 -1.99 -17.02 30.62
CA THR A 127 -2.42 -15.79 31.28
C THR A 127 -3.50 -15.09 30.47
N ILE A 128 -4.57 -14.70 31.14
CA ILE A 128 -5.66 -13.85 30.60
C ILE A 128 -5.75 -12.50 31.30
N SER A 129 -5.05 -12.33 32.43
CA SER A 129 -4.82 -11.08 33.16
C SER A 129 -3.43 -11.11 33.81
N GLY A 130 -2.71 -9.99 33.78
CA GLY A 130 -1.35 -9.89 34.31
C GLY A 130 -0.25 -10.36 33.34
N SER A 131 -0.57 -10.51 32.06
CA SER A 131 0.34 -11.07 31.04
C SER A 131 1.63 -10.24 30.85
N HIS A 132 1.56 -8.91 30.79
CA HIS A 132 2.75 -8.05 30.66
C HIS A 132 3.70 -8.15 31.84
N ALA A 133 3.17 -8.20 33.08
CA ALA A 133 3.98 -8.37 34.27
C ALA A 133 4.69 -9.73 34.27
N ASN A 134 4.00 -10.79 33.82
CA ASN A 134 4.63 -12.09 33.65
C ASN A 134 5.72 -12.08 32.56
N MET A 135 5.47 -11.43 31.42
CA MET A 135 6.47 -11.33 30.36
C MET A 135 7.68 -10.50 30.79
N ALA A 136 7.49 -9.45 31.59
CA ALA A 136 8.58 -8.67 32.19
C ALA A 136 9.47 -9.56 33.07
N ASN A 137 8.85 -10.37 33.93
CA ASN A 137 9.57 -11.33 34.78
C ASN A 137 10.42 -12.31 33.93
N ARG A 138 9.83 -12.87 32.86
CA ARG A 138 10.54 -13.79 31.96
C ARG A 138 11.66 -13.09 31.19
N ALA A 139 11.42 -11.88 30.70
CA ALA A 139 12.41 -11.08 29.96
C ALA A 139 13.65 -10.80 30.83
N ILE A 140 13.46 -10.47 32.10
CA ILE A 140 14.55 -10.28 33.07
C ILE A 140 15.24 -11.62 33.37
N GLN A 141 14.49 -12.69 33.60
CA GLN A 141 15.04 -14.02 33.88
C GLN A 141 15.96 -14.52 32.75
N HIS A 142 15.63 -14.18 31.50
CA HIS A 142 16.37 -14.62 30.32
C HIS A 142 17.43 -13.63 29.82
N GLY A 143 17.51 -12.42 30.37
CA GLY A 143 18.39 -11.38 29.85
C GLY A 143 18.01 -10.92 28.44
N ALA A 144 16.73 -10.57 28.24
CA ALA A 144 16.25 -9.99 26.99
C ALA A 144 16.85 -8.60 26.73
N LEU A 145 16.85 -8.17 25.46
CA LEU A 145 17.32 -6.84 25.07
C LEU A 145 16.44 -5.73 25.65
N HIS A 146 17.05 -4.66 26.14
CA HIS A 146 16.35 -3.53 26.73
C HIS A 146 17.14 -2.22 26.55
N ASP A 147 16.44 -1.09 26.47
CA ASP A 147 17.07 0.20 26.11
C ASP A 147 17.55 1.01 27.32
N GLU A 148 17.08 0.70 28.53
CA GLU A 148 17.45 1.39 29.78
C GLU A 148 18.82 0.89 30.30
N PRO A 149 19.91 1.66 30.18
CA PRO A 149 21.26 1.18 30.48
C PRO A 149 21.47 0.81 31.95
N THR A 150 20.67 1.40 32.85
CA THR A 150 20.74 1.10 34.29
C THR A 150 20.20 -0.28 34.66
N LEU A 151 19.46 -0.92 33.75
CA LEU A 151 18.88 -2.24 33.94
C LEU A 151 19.59 -3.34 33.15
N THR A 152 20.59 -2.97 32.34
CA THR A 152 21.27 -3.88 31.44
C THR A 152 22.74 -4.07 31.77
N ASP A 153 23.31 -5.18 31.33
CA ASP A 153 24.76 -5.38 31.28
C ASP A 153 25.40 -4.60 30.12
N GLY A 154 26.72 -4.72 29.96
CA GLY A 154 27.49 -4.07 28.90
C GLY A 154 27.13 -4.52 27.46
N SER A 155 26.23 -5.50 27.30
CA SER A 155 25.70 -5.96 26.02
C SER A 155 24.26 -5.49 25.73
N GLY A 156 23.67 -4.67 26.62
CA GLY A 156 22.30 -4.19 26.48
C GLY A 156 21.23 -5.22 26.88
N ARG A 157 21.60 -6.23 27.68
CA ARG A 157 20.70 -7.29 28.15
C ARG A 157 20.31 -7.09 29.60
N LEU A 158 19.04 -7.33 29.93
CA LEU A 158 18.54 -7.22 31.30
C LEU A 158 19.33 -8.11 32.26
N THR A 159 19.61 -7.61 33.46
CA THR A 159 20.27 -8.38 34.52
C THR A 159 19.48 -8.40 35.81
N MET A 160 19.41 -9.58 36.45
CA MET A 160 18.79 -9.77 37.76
C MET A 160 19.43 -8.90 38.84
N SER A 161 20.72 -8.55 38.70
CA SER A 161 21.44 -7.72 39.66
C SER A 161 21.01 -6.25 39.65
N ALA A 162 20.30 -5.81 38.61
CA ALA A 162 19.87 -4.42 38.47
C ALA A 162 18.44 -4.16 39.00
N ILE A 163 17.79 -5.18 39.58
CA ILE A 163 16.45 -5.05 40.17
C ILE A 163 16.44 -5.32 41.67
N GLY A 164 15.38 -4.85 42.35
CA GLY A 164 15.22 -5.05 43.79
C GLY A 164 15.03 -6.52 44.19
N SER A 165 15.47 -6.86 45.41
CA SER A 165 15.47 -8.24 45.94
C SER A 165 14.07 -8.89 45.98
N ALA A 166 13.02 -8.12 46.28
CA ALA A 166 11.64 -8.62 46.28
C ALA A 166 11.20 -9.08 44.88
N TRP A 167 11.58 -8.33 43.85
CA TRP A 167 11.25 -8.69 42.47
C TRP A 167 12.06 -9.90 42.00
N ALA A 168 13.36 -9.94 42.32
CA ALA A 168 14.21 -11.09 42.04
C ALA A 168 13.66 -12.37 42.73
N ALA A 169 13.16 -12.25 43.97
CA ALA A 169 12.52 -13.36 44.67
C ALA A 169 11.25 -13.84 43.96
N ALA A 170 10.39 -12.93 43.49
CA ALA A 170 9.19 -13.26 42.73
C ALA A 170 9.52 -13.96 41.40
N ILE A 171 10.59 -13.56 40.71
CA ILE A 171 11.03 -14.22 39.48
C ILE A 171 11.55 -15.64 39.76
N ASN A 172 12.40 -15.80 40.78
CA ASN A 172 13.04 -17.07 41.09
C ASN A 172 12.09 -18.10 41.71
N ASN A 173 11.21 -17.65 42.61
CA ASN A 173 10.32 -18.52 43.38
C ASN A 173 8.93 -18.65 42.75
N GLY A 174 8.60 -17.76 41.81
CA GLY A 174 7.27 -17.62 41.24
C GLY A 174 6.41 -16.63 42.03
N SER A 175 5.30 -16.27 41.40
CA SER A 175 4.34 -15.29 41.92
C SER A 175 2.99 -15.95 42.19
N SER A 176 2.13 -15.31 42.99
CA SER A 176 0.77 -15.81 43.23
C SER A 176 -0.14 -15.58 42.03
N TRP A 177 -0.90 -16.61 41.63
CA TRP A 177 -1.86 -16.61 40.52
C TRP A 177 -3.17 -17.26 40.93
N MET A 178 -4.27 -16.74 40.39
CA MET A 178 -5.53 -17.48 40.33
C MET A 178 -5.58 -18.27 39.03
N VAL A 179 -5.78 -19.58 39.13
CA VAL A 179 -5.80 -20.50 38.00
C VAL A 179 -7.21 -21.06 37.80
N ILE A 180 -7.76 -20.87 36.62
CA ILE A 180 -9.02 -21.45 36.16
C ILE A 180 -8.73 -22.85 35.60
N LYS A 181 -9.50 -23.85 36.05
CA LYS A 181 -9.37 -25.23 35.60
C LYS A 181 -9.70 -25.37 34.12
N ARG A 182 -9.01 -26.28 33.45
CA ARG A 182 -9.17 -26.55 32.01
C ARG A 182 -10.60 -26.93 31.61
N CYS A 183 -11.37 -27.57 32.48
CA CYS A 183 -12.74 -27.98 32.19
C CYS A 183 -13.65 -26.78 31.89
N VAL A 184 -13.39 -25.62 32.51
CA VAL A 184 -14.12 -24.37 32.22
C VAL A 184 -13.81 -23.89 30.81
N ALA A 185 -12.53 -23.85 30.44
CA ALA A 185 -12.13 -23.42 29.10
C ALA A 185 -12.67 -24.33 27.99
N ALA A 186 -12.69 -25.64 28.23
CA ALA A 186 -13.18 -26.63 27.27
C ALA A 186 -14.70 -26.60 27.10
N GLU A 187 -15.46 -26.47 28.20
CA GLU A 187 -16.92 -26.57 28.16
C GLU A 187 -17.62 -25.22 28.01
N MET A 188 -16.97 -24.13 28.44
CA MET A 188 -17.53 -22.78 28.51
C MET A 188 -16.49 -21.71 28.11
N PRO A 189 -15.94 -21.75 26.88
CA PRO A 189 -14.87 -20.83 26.45
C PRO A 189 -15.25 -19.33 26.56
N GLY A 190 -16.53 -19.00 26.38
CA GLY A 190 -17.03 -17.63 26.55
C GLY A 190 -16.82 -17.05 27.96
N VAL A 191 -16.73 -17.89 29.00
CA VAL A 191 -16.42 -17.45 30.37
C VAL A 191 -14.97 -16.97 30.47
N ILE A 192 -14.05 -17.61 29.76
CA ILE A 192 -12.65 -17.18 29.71
C ILE A 192 -12.54 -15.81 29.05
N GLU A 193 -13.29 -15.58 27.97
CA GLU A 193 -13.39 -14.27 27.31
C GLU A 193 -13.99 -13.22 28.25
N LEU A 194 -15.11 -13.53 28.93
CA LEU A 194 -15.74 -12.64 29.91
C LEU A 194 -14.75 -12.20 30.99
N VAL A 195 -14.03 -13.14 31.61
CA VAL A 195 -13.06 -12.83 32.66
C VAL A 195 -11.89 -12.02 32.10
N SER A 196 -11.34 -12.40 30.94
CA SER A 196 -10.27 -11.64 30.30
C SER A 196 -10.70 -10.20 30.00
N MET A 197 -11.91 -10.01 29.46
CA MET A 197 -12.44 -8.69 29.14
C MET A 197 -12.72 -7.87 30.40
N GLY A 198 -13.34 -8.46 31.44
CA GLY A 198 -13.62 -7.76 32.70
C GLY A 198 -12.34 -7.30 33.41
N MET A 199 -11.31 -8.14 33.42
CA MET A 199 -10.03 -7.82 34.06
C MET A 199 -9.19 -6.82 33.27
N ASN A 200 -9.23 -6.91 31.94
CA ASN A 200 -8.61 -5.92 31.07
C ASN A 200 -9.38 -4.60 31.07
N ALA A 201 -10.71 -4.59 31.30
CA ALA A 201 -11.49 -3.36 31.41
C ALA A 201 -11.01 -2.46 32.55
N THR A 202 -10.67 -3.03 33.72
CA THR A 202 -10.12 -2.28 34.85
C THR A 202 -8.78 -1.59 34.49
N GLN A 203 -7.91 -2.28 33.74
CA GLN A 203 -6.67 -1.69 33.25
C GLN A 203 -6.90 -0.70 32.09
N GLN A 204 -7.89 -0.94 31.23
CA GLN A 204 -8.27 -0.06 30.11
C GLN A 204 -8.91 1.24 30.59
N VAL A 205 -9.72 1.23 31.65
CA VAL A 205 -10.24 2.44 32.29
C VAL A 205 -9.08 3.30 32.79
N SER A 206 -7.98 2.69 33.26
CA SER A 206 -6.79 3.41 33.74
C SER A 206 -5.80 3.87 32.66
N LYS A 207 -5.81 3.29 31.44
CA LYS A 207 -4.77 3.54 30.40
C LYS A 207 -5.30 3.98 29.03
N GLY A 208 -6.59 3.76 28.76
CA GLY A 208 -7.26 4.04 27.50
C GLY A 208 -6.89 3.07 26.36
N GLU A 209 -7.90 2.58 25.65
CA GLU A 209 -7.76 1.77 24.43
C GLU A 209 -7.18 2.62 23.27
N ASP A 210 -6.20 2.08 22.53
CA ASP A 210 -5.61 2.76 21.35
C ASP A 210 -6.34 2.39 20.05
N GLU A 211 -6.11 3.16 18.99
CA GLU A 211 -6.77 2.97 17.70
C GLU A 211 -6.48 1.62 17.01
N MET A 212 -5.35 0.96 17.31
CA MET A 212 -5.02 -0.33 16.70
C MET A 212 -5.76 -1.48 17.39
N GLN A 213 -5.92 -1.39 18.71
CA GLN A 213 -6.83 -2.26 19.47
C GLN A 213 -8.28 -2.07 19.02
N LEU A 214 -8.70 -0.81 18.80
CA LEU A 214 -10.03 -0.52 18.28
C LEU A 214 -10.27 -1.12 16.89
N LEU A 215 -9.28 -1.05 15.98
CA LEU A 215 -9.35 -1.72 14.67
C LEU A 215 -9.58 -3.22 14.80
N LYS A 216 -8.85 -3.90 15.71
CA LYS A 216 -9.04 -5.33 15.97
C LYS A 216 -10.42 -5.65 16.51
N LYS A 217 -10.91 -4.85 17.44
CA LYS A 217 -12.25 -5.00 18.01
C LYS A 217 -13.33 -4.88 16.94
N ILE A 218 -13.18 -3.90 16.05
CA ILE A 218 -14.08 -3.71 14.91
C ILE A 218 -14.02 -4.92 13.97
N LEU A 219 -12.84 -5.46 13.67
CA LEU A 219 -12.71 -6.66 12.83
C LEU A 219 -13.35 -7.89 13.47
N GLN A 220 -13.21 -8.08 14.78
CA GLN A 220 -13.86 -9.16 15.50
C GLN A 220 -15.39 -9.02 15.44
N ALA A 221 -15.91 -7.81 15.64
CA ALA A 221 -17.34 -7.54 15.54
C ALA A 221 -17.87 -7.79 14.10
N ILE A 222 -17.11 -7.41 13.07
CA ILE A 222 -17.42 -7.73 11.67
C ILE A 222 -17.50 -9.25 11.47
N GLN A 223 -16.49 -10.00 11.92
CA GLN A 223 -16.47 -11.46 11.80
C GLN A 223 -17.61 -12.14 12.55
N ASN A 224 -17.95 -11.65 13.74
CA ASN A 224 -19.08 -12.16 14.53
C ASN A 224 -20.42 -11.90 13.83
N TYR A 225 -20.57 -10.72 13.23
CA TYR A 225 -21.74 -10.37 12.44
C TYR A 225 -21.87 -11.28 11.20
N GLU A 226 -20.78 -11.49 10.45
CA GLU A 226 -20.75 -12.33 9.25
C GLU A 226 -21.05 -13.81 9.53
N LYS A 227 -20.75 -14.32 10.75
CA LYS A 227 -21.14 -15.68 11.15
C LYS A 227 -22.65 -15.87 11.26
N THR A 228 -23.38 -14.80 11.55
CA THR A 228 -24.82 -14.82 11.83
C THR A 228 -25.66 -14.20 10.71
N HIS A 229 -25.03 -13.48 9.78
CA HIS A 229 -25.68 -12.73 8.70
C HIS A 229 -24.97 -12.96 7.37
N SER A 230 -25.72 -13.12 6.28
CA SER A 230 -25.17 -13.33 4.92
C SER A 230 -24.74 -12.05 4.21
N ARG A 231 -24.48 -10.96 4.94
CA ARG A 231 -24.07 -9.66 4.39
C ARG A 231 -23.07 -8.96 5.29
N ALA A 232 -22.34 -8.02 4.72
CA ALA A 232 -21.50 -7.10 5.47
C ALA A 232 -22.33 -6.24 6.45
N PRO A 233 -21.80 -5.95 7.65
CA PRO A 233 -22.44 -5.07 8.61
C PRO A 233 -22.39 -3.60 8.16
N GLN A 234 -23.35 -2.81 8.61
CA GLN A 234 -23.24 -1.35 8.69
C GLN A 234 -22.65 -0.95 10.05
N TRP A 235 -22.02 0.24 10.12
CA TRP A 235 -21.40 0.71 11.36
C TRP A 235 -22.37 0.71 12.55
N SER A 236 -23.60 1.18 12.34
CA SER A 236 -24.65 1.23 13.38
C SER A 236 -25.01 -0.13 13.98
N GLU A 237 -24.75 -1.24 13.27
CA GLU A 237 -25.12 -2.59 13.71
C GLU A 237 -24.09 -3.22 14.65
N ILE A 238 -22.84 -2.72 14.61
CA ILE A 238 -21.73 -3.21 15.44
C ILE A 238 -21.16 -2.14 16.37
N ALA A 239 -21.67 -0.90 16.28
CA ALA A 239 -21.23 0.24 17.09
C ALA A 239 -21.38 -0.08 18.59
N ASP A 240 -22.52 -0.61 19.02
CA ASP A 240 -22.76 -0.88 20.44
C ASP A 240 -21.79 -1.91 21.03
N GLU A 241 -21.46 -2.98 20.29
CA GLU A 241 -20.47 -3.99 20.69
C GLU A 241 -19.06 -3.39 20.79
N THR A 242 -18.69 -2.57 19.79
CA THR A 242 -17.39 -1.91 19.75
C THR A 242 -17.27 -0.80 20.80
N TRP A 243 -18.38 -0.23 21.29
CA TRP A 243 -18.41 0.88 22.25
C TRP A 243 -18.50 0.44 23.72
N ARG A 244 -18.69 -0.85 24.02
CA ARG A 244 -18.85 -1.34 25.41
C ARG A 244 -17.70 -0.96 26.36
N SER A 245 -16.48 -0.80 25.84
CA SER A 245 -15.29 -0.38 26.61
C SER A 245 -15.13 1.14 26.70
N ARG A 246 -15.99 1.93 26.03
CA ARG A 246 -15.89 3.39 25.87
C ARG A 246 -14.45 3.83 25.50
N PRO A 247 -13.92 3.40 24.35
CA PRO A 247 -12.56 3.74 23.95
C PRO A 247 -12.37 5.26 23.86
N LYS A 248 -11.24 5.78 24.37
CA LYS A 248 -10.90 7.21 24.25
C LYS A 248 -10.90 7.69 22.79
N CYS A 249 -10.50 6.81 21.87
CA CYS A 249 -10.44 7.04 20.44
C CYS A 249 -11.77 6.76 19.70
N HIS A 250 -12.92 6.75 20.39
CA HIS A 250 -14.24 6.45 19.80
C HIS A 250 -14.59 7.30 18.56
N LEU A 251 -14.11 8.54 18.47
CA LEU A 251 -14.31 9.39 17.29
C LEU A 251 -13.68 8.78 16.02
N SER A 252 -12.62 7.99 16.16
CA SER A 252 -11.96 7.27 15.06
C SER A 252 -12.67 5.98 14.67
N ALA A 253 -13.64 5.48 15.45
CA ALA A 253 -14.24 4.16 15.26
C ALA A 253 -14.93 4.00 13.89
N GLY A 254 -15.73 4.98 13.45
CA GLY A 254 -16.38 4.97 12.13
C GLY A 254 -15.38 5.01 10.96
N PRO A 255 -14.40 5.94 10.98
CA PRO A 255 -13.30 5.93 10.00
C PRO A 255 -12.49 4.63 9.98
N ILE A 256 -12.16 4.07 11.14
CA ILE A 256 -11.45 2.79 11.27
C ILE A 256 -12.30 1.64 10.71
N PHE A 257 -13.61 1.62 10.96
CA PHE A 257 -14.53 0.65 10.35
C PHE A 257 -14.53 0.73 8.83
N THR A 258 -14.54 1.94 8.26
CA THR A 258 -14.46 2.13 6.82
C THR A 258 -13.14 1.59 6.25
N PHE A 259 -12.02 1.83 6.95
CA PHE A 259 -10.73 1.25 6.59
C PHE A 259 -10.77 -0.28 6.67
N ALA A 260 -11.33 -0.84 7.75
CA ALA A 260 -11.42 -2.28 7.98
C ALA A 260 -12.17 -2.98 6.84
N MET A 261 -13.36 -2.47 6.50
CA MET A 261 -14.20 -3.02 5.44
C MET A 261 -13.52 -3.01 4.06
N LYS A 262 -12.67 -2.02 3.78
CA LYS A 262 -12.07 -1.85 2.45
C LYS A 262 -10.66 -2.46 2.32
N PHE A 263 -9.87 -2.42 3.40
CA PHE A 263 -8.42 -2.58 3.30
C PHE A 263 -7.82 -3.54 4.33
N ALA A 264 -8.56 -4.01 5.34
CA ALA A 264 -7.99 -4.93 6.34
C ALA A 264 -7.90 -6.40 5.91
N GLY A 265 -8.81 -6.87 5.05
CA GLY A 265 -8.98 -8.31 4.77
C GLY A 265 -8.13 -8.88 3.61
N ALA A 266 -7.57 -8.04 2.75
CA ALA A 266 -6.94 -8.50 1.51
C ALA A 266 -5.45 -8.87 1.68
N GLY A 267 -5.04 -10.04 1.19
CA GLY A 267 -3.64 -10.39 0.94
C GLY A 267 -2.69 -10.45 2.16
N GLY A 268 -3.22 -10.51 3.39
CA GLY A 268 -2.41 -10.57 4.62
C GLY A 268 -1.75 -9.24 5.04
N ALA A 269 -2.06 -8.13 4.37
CA ALA A 269 -1.39 -6.85 4.58
C ALA A 269 -1.54 -6.32 6.02
N LEU A 270 -2.74 -6.46 6.61
CA LEU A 270 -2.97 -6.06 7.99
C LEU A 270 -2.14 -6.88 8.98
N LYS A 271 -2.05 -8.20 8.79
CA LYS A 271 -1.24 -9.07 9.65
C LYS A 271 0.23 -8.62 9.68
N HIS A 272 0.78 -8.24 8.53
CA HIS A 272 2.15 -7.70 8.44
C HIS A 272 2.27 -6.31 9.11
N THR A 273 1.29 -5.43 8.94
CA THR A 273 1.28 -4.13 9.62
C THR A 273 1.23 -4.29 11.13
N GLU A 274 0.36 -5.15 11.65
CA GLU A 274 0.22 -5.38 13.08
C GLU A 274 1.47 -5.98 13.70
N SER A 275 2.07 -6.99 13.07
CA SER A 275 3.31 -7.59 13.54
C SER A 275 4.42 -6.53 13.61
N PHE A 276 4.56 -5.71 12.57
CA PHE A 276 5.54 -4.64 12.53
C PHE A 276 5.29 -3.52 13.57
N VAL A 277 4.04 -3.08 13.71
CA VAL A 277 3.63 -2.05 14.69
C VAL A 277 3.77 -2.56 16.12
N ARG A 278 3.51 -3.84 16.38
CA ARG A 278 3.71 -4.42 17.72
C ARG A 278 5.18 -4.43 18.13
N ALA A 279 6.08 -4.67 17.17
CA ALA A 279 7.52 -4.72 17.43
C ALA A 279 8.19 -3.34 17.47
N ASN A 280 7.68 -2.37 16.70
CA ASN A 280 8.38 -1.08 16.46
C ASN A 280 7.50 0.16 16.74
N GLY A 281 6.23 -0.05 17.10
CA GLY A 281 5.26 1.02 17.29
C GLY A 281 5.51 1.78 18.58
N ARG A 282 5.06 3.04 18.57
CA ARG A 282 5.10 3.89 19.76
C ARG A 282 3.85 3.68 20.62
N PRO A 283 4.00 3.46 21.93
CA PRO A 283 2.85 3.21 22.81
C PRO A 283 1.90 4.42 22.84
N SER A 284 0.60 4.14 22.96
CA SER A 284 -0.47 5.14 23.08
C SER A 284 -0.60 6.15 21.94
N ARG A 285 -0.11 5.83 20.74
CA ARG A 285 -0.20 6.71 19.58
C ARG A 285 -1.57 6.62 18.92
N ASP A 286 -2.31 7.73 18.89
CA ASP A 286 -3.56 7.86 18.15
C ASP A 286 -3.39 8.82 16.95
N LEU A 287 -3.76 8.36 15.76
CA LEU A 287 -3.69 9.09 14.49
C LEU A 287 -4.87 10.06 14.31
N GLY A 288 -6.02 9.72 14.88
CA GLY A 288 -7.24 10.52 14.79
C GLY A 288 -8.11 10.20 13.57
N PRO A 289 -9.40 10.57 13.64
CA PRO A 289 -10.39 10.20 12.64
C PRO A 289 -10.09 10.75 11.25
N GLU A 290 -9.40 11.89 11.15
CA GLU A 290 -9.09 12.54 9.88
C GLU A 290 -8.05 11.74 9.09
N VAL A 291 -7.01 11.24 9.75
CA VAL A 291 -5.98 10.39 9.10
C VAL A 291 -6.61 9.10 8.62
N TRP A 292 -7.40 8.42 9.48
CA TRP A 292 -8.16 7.22 9.09
C TRP A 292 -9.12 7.49 7.94
N THR A 293 -9.78 8.65 7.93
CA THR A 293 -10.64 9.07 6.80
C THR A 293 -9.83 9.16 5.51
N GLN A 294 -8.66 9.82 5.51
CA GLN A 294 -7.81 9.91 4.31
C GLN A 294 -7.35 8.51 3.87
N LEU A 295 -6.91 7.68 4.81
CA LEU A 295 -6.51 6.29 4.55
C LEU A 295 -7.65 5.40 4.07
N SER A 296 -8.91 5.84 4.16
CA SER A 296 -10.09 5.08 3.72
C SER A 296 -10.66 5.55 2.37
N GLN A 297 -10.14 6.63 1.79
CA GLN A 297 -10.64 7.18 0.52
C GLN A 297 -10.30 6.29 -0.67
N ASP A 298 -11.19 6.24 -1.65
CA ASP A 298 -10.92 5.59 -2.93
C ASP A 298 -9.97 6.45 -3.77
N VAL A 299 -9.05 5.81 -4.48
CA VAL A 299 -8.07 6.51 -5.34
C VAL A 299 -8.16 6.01 -6.77
N LYS A 300 -7.95 6.91 -7.74
CA LYS A 300 -8.14 6.64 -9.18
C LYS A 300 -7.22 5.53 -9.73
N HIS A 301 -6.13 5.24 -9.04
CA HIS A 301 -5.09 4.30 -9.45
C HIS A 301 -5.25 2.89 -8.83
N GLY A 302 -6.48 2.53 -8.41
CA GLY A 302 -6.76 1.25 -7.75
C GLY A 302 -6.62 1.32 -6.22
N PRO A 303 -6.81 0.22 -5.47
CA PRO A 303 -6.95 0.29 -4.02
C PRO A 303 -5.68 0.75 -3.28
N MET A 304 -4.50 0.67 -3.91
CA MET A 304 -3.20 1.02 -3.31
C MET A 304 -2.98 0.36 -1.94
N LEU A 305 -3.43 -0.90 -1.79
CA LEU A 305 -3.51 -1.63 -0.52
C LEU A 305 -2.19 -1.59 0.26
N TRP A 306 -1.11 -2.14 -0.31
CA TRP A 306 0.20 -2.22 0.35
C TRP A 306 0.79 -0.85 0.66
N TRP A 307 0.50 0.17 -0.17
CA TRP A 307 0.93 1.53 0.10
C TRP A 307 0.21 2.14 1.32
N ARG A 308 -1.10 1.89 1.50
CA ARG A 308 -1.82 2.30 2.71
C ARG A 308 -1.25 1.64 3.96
N HIS A 309 -0.91 0.36 3.87
CA HIS A 309 -0.30 -0.38 4.97
C HIS A 309 1.12 0.10 5.29
N ALA A 310 1.90 0.49 4.28
CA ALA A 310 3.20 1.15 4.46
C ALA A 310 3.04 2.52 5.16
N LEU A 311 2.07 3.33 4.74
CA LEU A 311 1.73 4.59 5.40
C LEU A 311 1.30 4.38 6.85
N LEU A 312 0.53 3.32 7.13
CA LEU A 312 0.08 2.98 8.48
C LEU A 312 1.26 2.58 9.37
N LYS A 313 2.17 1.72 8.88
CA LYS A 313 3.43 1.38 9.57
C LYS A 313 4.25 2.64 9.85
N HIS A 314 4.43 3.50 8.84
CA HIS A 314 5.15 4.77 9.02
C HIS A 314 4.48 5.63 10.09
N ALA A 315 3.15 5.79 10.04
CA ALA A 315 2.39 6.60 10.98
C ALA A 315 2.56 6.13 12.43
N TYR A 316 2.61 4.82 12.68
CA TYR A 316 2.75 4.26 14.03
C TYR A 316 4.19 4.11 14.53
N CYS A 317 5.17 3.93 13.64
CA CYS A 317 6.54 3.59 14.03
C CYS A 317 7.54 4.75 13.90
N SER A 318 7.25 5.79 13.11
CA SER A 318 8.19 6.92 12.92
C SER A 318 8.23 7.88 14.12
N ASP A 319 9.27 8.70 14.22
CA ASP A 319 9.35 9.74 15.27
C ASP A 319 8.27 10.82 15.10
N ARG A 320 7.92 11.16 13.85
CA ARG A 320 6.90 12.15 13.50
C ARG A 320 5.77 11.51 12.72
N ALA A 321 4.54 11.65 13.24
CA ALA A 321 3.35 11.08 12.63
C ALA A 321 3.18 11.47 11.16
N LEU A 322 2.40 10.65 10.47
CA LEU A 322 1.74 11.04 9.24
C LEU A 322 0.69 12.11 9.59
N SER A 323 0.82 13.34 9.06
CA SER A 323 -0.24 14.34 9.20
C SER A 323 -1.42 14.04 8.27
N VAL A 324 -2.56 14.69 8.50
CA VAL A 324 -3.72 14.63 7.60
C VAL A 324 -3.33 15.05 6.18
N THR A 325 -2.52 16.10 6.05
CA THR A 325 -2.00 16.60 4.76
C THR A 325 -1.11 15.57 4.07
N ASP A 326 -0.26 14.86 4.82
CA ASP A 326 0.57 13.81 4.26
C ASP A 326 -0.27 12.64 3.76
N ALA A 327 -1.23 12.17 4.56
CA ALA A 327 -2.13 11.08 4.19
C ALA A 327 -2.94 11.43 2.95
N LYS A 328 -3.47 12.66 2.87
CA LYS A 328 -4.15 13.18 1.69
C LYS A 328 -3.22 13.23 0.48
N LYS A 329 -2.02 13.82 0.62
CA LYS A 329 -1.02 13.94 -0.45
C LYS A 329 -0.60 12.57 -0.99
N ALA A 330 -0.36 11.61 -0.10
CA ALA A 330 0.08 10.26 -0.43
C ALA A 330 -0.91 9.46 -1.30
N LEU A 331 -2.18 9.87 -1.30
CA LEU A 331 -3.29 9.15 -1.94
C LEU A 331 -3.96 9.95 -3.07
N THR A 332 -3.88 11.28 -3.05
CA THR A 332 -4.57 12.14 -4.03
C THR A 332 -3.65 12.85 -5.01
N ASN A 333 -2.37 13.06 -4.68
CA ASN A 333 -1.44 13.73 -5.58
C ASN A 333 -0.92 12.74 -6.63
N THR A 334 -1.29 12.94 -7.90
CA THR A 334 -0.95 12.02 -9.01
C THR A 334 0.55 11.74 -9.13
N ALA A 335 1.42 12.72 -8.90
CA ALA A 335 2.87 12.51 -8.99
C ALA A 335 3.37 11.64 -7.84
N VAL A 336 2.88 11.88 -6.62
CA VAL A 336 3.23 11.07 -5.44
C VAL A 336 2.68 9.65 -5.57
N VAL A 337 1.46 9.48 -6.07
CA VAL A 337 0.85 8.16 -6.28
C VAL A 337 1.62 7.34 -7.32
N LYS A 338 2.03 7.94 -8.45
CA LYS A 338 2.90 7.28 -9.44
C LYS A 338 4.24 6.85 -8.83
N MET A 339 4.83 7.70 -7.99
CA MET A 339 6.08 7.38 -7.31
C MET A 339 5.89 6.29 -6.24
N ALA A 340 4.73 6.24 -5.58
CA ALA A 340 4.37 5.17 -4.66
C ALA A 340 4.23 3.81 -5.37
N GLU A 341 3.67 3.78 -6.59
CA GLU A 341 3.67 2.56 -7.42
C GLU A 341 5.10 2.10 -7.75
N LYS A 342 6.01 3.04 -8.06
CA LYS A 342 7.43 2.73 -8.26
C LYS A 342 8.04 2.12 -6.99
N ALA A 343 7.77 2.72 -5.82
CA ALA A 343 8.27 2.23 -4.53
C ALA A 343 7.77 0.81 -4.21
N LEU A 344 6.49 0.51 -4.45
CA LEU A 344 5.97 -0.84 -4.27
C LEU A 344 6.67 -1.85 -5.19
N LYS A 345 6.94 -1.49 -6.45
CA LYS A 345 7.72 -2.35 -7.36
C LYS A 345 9.16 -2.54 -6.87
N MET A 346 9.76 -1.51 -6.26
CA MET A 346 11.09 -1.63 -5.66
C MET A 346 11.08 -2.58 -4.46
N VAL A 347 10.06 -2.53 -3.59
CA VAL A 347 9.89 -3.49 -2.48
C VAL A 347 9.75 -4.92 -3.00
N GLU A 348 8.96 -5.15 -4.05
CA GLU A 348 8.81 -6.50 -4.64
C GLU A 348 10.12 -7.00 -5.27
N LYS A 349 10.86 -6.12 -5.96
CA LYS A 349 12.20 -6.45 -6.47
C LYS A 349 13.18 -6.75 -5.34
N TRP A 350 13.12 -5.98 -4.25
CA TRP A 350 13.93 -6.18 -3.04
C TRP A 350 13.69 -7.56 -2.43
N LYS A 351 12.42 -7.96 -2.24
CA LYS A 351 12.05 -9.31 -1.78
C LYS A 351 12.57 -10.40 -2.71
N THR A 352 12.48 -10.19 -4.02
CA THR A 352 12.96 -11.15 -5.04
C THR A 352 14.47 -11.36 -4.96
N LEU A 353 15.25 -10.30 -4.73
CA LEU A 353 16.71 -10.37 -4.59
C LEU A 353 17.15 -11.13 -3.35
N VAL A 354 16.43 -10.93 -2.24
CA VAL A 354 16.67 -11.66 -0.98
C VAL A 354 16.34 -13.15 -1.13
N GLY A 355 15.34 -13.47 -1.95
CA GLY A 355 14.91 -14.84 -2.22
C GLY A 355 14.25 -15.49 -1.01
N GLN A 356 14.30 -16.82 -0.94
CA GLN A 356 13.77 -17.55 0.22
C GLN A 356 14.66 -17.36 1.45
N VAL A 357 14.01 -17.05 2.56
CA VAL A 357 14.62 -16.84 3.88
C VAL A 357 13.94 -17.80 4.85
N GLU A 358 14.71 -18.52 5.66
CA GLU A 358 14.17 -19.43 6.68
C GLU A 358 13.42 -18.67 7.78
N ASN A 359 13.93 -17.49 8.16
CA ASN A 359 13.29 -16.60 9.13
C ASN A 359 12.37 -15.59 8.44
N GLU A 360 11.11 -15.99 8.22
CA GLU A 360 10.07 -15.14 7.63
C GLU A 360 9.81 -13.86 8.45
N THR A 361 9.92 -13.94 9.77
CA THR A 361 9.71 -12.80 10.68
C THR A 361 10.78 -11.73 10.50
N ALA A 362 12.05 -12.12 10.37
CA ALA A 362 13.14 -11.19 10.09
C ALA A 362 12.94 -10.50 8.74
N LEU A 363 12.49 -11.24 7.72
CA LEU A 363 12.15 -10.68 6.41
C LEU A 363 11.02 -9.65 6.50
N GLN A 364 9.93 -9.96 7.22
CA GLN A 364 8.81 -9.04 7.40
C GLN A 364 9.22 -7.75 8.13
N ARG A 365 10.10 -7.85 9.14
CA ARG A 365 10.70 -6.69 9.83
C ARG A 365 11.50 -5.82 8.87
N ALA A 366 12.40 -6.42 8.08
CA ALA A 366 13.23 -5.68 7.13
C ALA A 366 12.38 -4.98 6.06
N VAL A 367 11.36 -5.67 5.52
CA VAL A 367 10.41 -5.09 4.56
C VAL A 367 9.63 -3.92 5.19
N GLY A 368 9.16 -4.07 6.43
CA GLY A 368 8.47 -2.98 7.13
C GLY A 368 9.36 -1.75 7.36
N ARG A 369 10.64 -1.95 7.69
CA ARG A 369 11.61 -0.85 7.80
C ARG A 369 11.80 -0.16 6.44
N LEU A 370 11.98 -0.93 5.37
CA LEU A 370 12.10 -0.40 4.02
C LEU A 370 10.88 0.43 3.62
N GLU A 371 9.67 -0.08 3.84
CA GLU A 371 8.42 0.65 3.57
C GLU A 371 8.36 1.98 4.33
N CYS A 372 8.71 2.00 5.62
CA CYS A 372 8.76 3.23 6.42
C CYS A 372 9.76 4.26 5.86
N CYS A 373 10.95 3.83 5.43
CA CYS A 373 11.97 4.69 4.83
C CYS A 373 11.50 5.24 3.47
N LEU A 374 10.87 4.41 2.63
CA LEU A 374 10.29 4.83 1.36
C LEU A 374 9.18 5.87 1.58
N CYS A 375 8.27 5.65 2.53
CA CYS A 375 7.27 6.66 2.91
C CYS A 375 7.92 7.98 3.31
N ALA A 376 8.99 7.94 4.12
CA ALA A 376 9.70 9.14 4.56
C ALA A 376 10.32 9.92 3.39
N VAL A 377 10.93 9.22 2.42
CA VAL A 377 11.52 9.81 1.21
C VAL A 377 10.43 10.43 0.31
N LEU A 378 9.37 9.68 0.01
CA LEU A 378 8.27 10.10 -0.87
C LEU A 378 7.49 11.29 -0.33
N LEU A 379 7.29 11.33 0.98
CA LEU A 379 6.61 12.44 1.66
C LEU A 379 7.54 13.58 2.02
N ASP A 380 8.83 13.48 1.66
CA ASP A 380 9.87 14.47 1.92
C ASP A 380 10.01 14.84 3.40
N LYS A 381 9.86 13.85 4.28
CA LYS A 381 9.97 14.05 5.73
C LYS A 381 11.36 14.56 6.09
N LYS A 382 11.43 15.52 7.00
CA LYS A 382 12.71 16.01 7.56
C LYS A 382 13.48 14.94 8.33
N SER A 383 12.76 14.02 8.97
CA SER A 383 13.32 12.88 9.70
C SER A 383 13.68 11.69 8.80
N ARG A 384 13.77 11.88 7.48
CA ARG A 384 14.15 10.80 6.58
C ARG A 384 15.63 10.45 6.74
N GLU A 385 15.92 9.16 6.83
CA GLU A 385 17.28 8.63 6.88
C GLU A 385 17.98 8.73 5.51
N PHE A 386 17.22 8.55 4.43
CA PHE A 386 17.72 8.52 3.06
C PHE A 386 17.16 9.69 2.23
N GLN A 387 17.93 10.15 1.23
CA GLN A 387 17.46 11.19 0.31
C GLN A 387 16.72 10.64 -0.91
N LYS A 388 17.14 9.45 -1.38
CA LYS A 388 16.51 8.75 -2.51
C LYS A 388 15.98 7.38 -2.08
N MET A 389 15.01 6.87 -2.84
CA MET A 389 14.41 5.55 -2.58
C MET A 389 15.41 4.44 -2.87
N GLU A 390 16.21 4.63 -3.93
CA GLU A 390 17.26 3.73 -4.37
C GLU A 390 18.32 3.55 -3.26
N ASP A 391 18.73 4.65 -2.60
CA ASP A 391 19.69 4.59 -1.48
C ASP A 391 19.15 3.77 -0.31
N ALA A 392 17.87 3.96 0.04
CA ALA A 392 17.19 3.19 1.09
C ALA A 392 17.13 1.70 0.74
N CYS A 393 16.77 1.36 -0.50
CA CYS A 393 16.76 -0.02 -0.97
C CYS A 393 18.14 -0.66 -0.93
N ILE A 394 19.19 0.06 -1.33
CA ILE A 394 20.57 -0.45 -1.36
C ILE A 394 21.09 -0.69 0.06
N SER A 395 20.98 0.30 0.96
CA SER A 395 21.50 0.18 2.33
C SER A 395 20.82 -0.95 3.09
N LEU A 396 19.48 -0.97 3.08
CA LEU A 396 18.72 -1.96 3.82
C LEU A 396 18.84 -3.37 3.21
N LEU A 397 19.07 -3.49 1.89
CA LEU A 397 19.38 -4.79 1.28
C LEU A 397 20.68 -5.37 1.81
N LYS A 398 21.74 -4.54 1.90
CA LYS A 398 23.05 -4.97 2.41
C LYS A 398 22.99 -5.35 3.88
N GLU A 399 22.38 -4.50 4.71
CA GLU A 399 22.19 -4.77 6.14
C GLU A 399 21.47 -6.10 6.37
N PHE A 400 20.37 -6.34 5.62
CA PHE A 400 19.62 -7.57 5.77
C PHE A 400 20.35 -8.78 5.18
N ALA A 401 21.07 -8.61 4.07
CA ALA A 401 21.88 -9.65 3.46
C ALA A 401 23.00 -10.15 4.41
N GLU A 402 23.62 -9.24 5.15
CA GLU A 402 24.58 -9.58 6.22
C GLU A 402 23.89 -10.35 7.35
N GLU A 403 22.72 -9.89 7.82
CA GLU A 403 21.96 -10.54 8.89
C GLU A 403 21.58 -11.99 8.56
N ILE A 404 21.21 -12.27 7.31
CA ILE A 404 20.83 -13.62 6.87
C ILE A 404 22.02 -14.46 6.35
N GLY A 405 23.25 -13.98 6.51
CA GLY A 405 24.46 -14.69 6.09
C GLY A 405 24.61 -14.84 4.57
N LYS A 406 24.02 -13.93 3.78
CA LYS A 406 24.11 -13.88 2.30
C LYS A 406 24.72 -12.55 1.80
N PRO A 407 25.94 -12.16 2.22
CA PRO A 407 26.52 -10.85 1.90
C PRO A 407 26.80 -10.63 0.41
N SER A 408 26.71 -11.68 -0.42
CA SER A 408 26.92 -11.62 -1.88
C SER A 408 25.71 -11.12 -2.68
N ILE A 409 24.60 -10.73 -2.03
CA ILE A 409 23.44 -10.16 -2.72
C ILE A 409 23.80 -8.76 -3.21
N GLU A 410 24.02 -8.62 -4.51
CA GLU A 410 24.32 -7.35 -5.15
C GLU A 410 23.05 -6.58 -5.53
N PRO A 411 22.97 -5.27 -5.21
CA PRO A 411 21.88 -4.43 -5.70
C PRO A 411 21.97 -4.22 -7.22
N PRO A 412 20.84 -4.13 -7.92
CA PRO A 412 20.79 -3.91 -9.37
C PRO A 412 21.54 -2.63 -9.79
N GLU A 413 22.25 -2.68 -10.92
CA GLU A 413 22.92 -1.51 -11.50
C GLU A 413 21.96 -0.34 -11.75
N SER A 414 20.71 -0.64 -12.14
CA SER A 414 19.63 0.34 -12.30
C SER A 414 19.32 1.17 -11.04
N TRP A 415 19.76 0.73 -9.86
CA TRP A 415 19.63 1.50 -8.61
C TRP A 415 20.91 2.28 -8.26
N LYS A 416 22.06 1.91 -8.85
CA LYS A 416 23.37 2.58 -8.69
C LYS A 416 23.52 3.76 -9.66
N GLU A 417 23.01 3.62 -10.88
CA GLU A 417 22.92 4.69 -11.89
C GLU A 417 21.66 5.53 -11.64
N GLY A 418 21.73 6.49 -10.72
CA GLY A 418 20.59 7.36 -10.43
C GLY A 418 20.24 8.24 -11.63
N ALA A 419 19.31 7.79 -12.48
CA ALA A 419 18.62 8.62 -13.46
C ALA A 419 18.06 9.86 -12.76
N SER A 420 18.57 11.02 -13.18
CA SER A 420 18.15 12.35 -12.79
C SER A 420 16.73 12.62 -13.23
N GLU A 421 15.73 12.23 -12.43
CA GLU A 421 14.44 12.90 -12.46
C GLU A 421 14.40 13.85 -11.27
N GLU A 422 14.53 15.15 -11.57
CA GLU A 422 14.31 16.21 -10.60
C GLU A 422 12.94 16.04 -9.94
N LYS A 423 12.94 16.05 -8.60
CA LYS A 423 11.72 16.18 -7.81
C LYS A 423 10.89 17.36 -8.35
N PRO A 424 9.56 17.24 -8.45
CA PRO A 424 8.72 18.43 -8.52
C PRO A 424 9.00 19.29 -7.30
N LYS A 425 9.43 20.55 -7.49
CA LYS A 425 9.46 21.55 -6.42
C LYS A 425 8.03 21.74 -5.91
N ALA A 426 7.71 21.14 -4.78
CA ALA A 426 6.43 21.34 -4.13
C ALA A 426 6.45 22.70 -3.41
N THR A 427 5.71 23.66 -3.95
CA THR A 427 5.30 24.88 -3.22
C THR A 427 4.21 24.51 -2.22
N ALA A 428 4.56 24.06 -1.00
CA ALA A 428 3.58 23.94 0.08
C ALA A 428 4.22 24.07 1.47
N ARG A 429 3.62 24.93 2.29
CA ARG A 429 3.90 25.12 3.72
C ARG A 429 3.61 23.82 4.48
N GLU A 430 4.59 23.33 5.25
CA GLU A 430 4.44 22.15 6.11
C GLU A 430 3.28 22.35 7.10
N GLY A 431 2.39 21.36 7.21
CA GLY A 431 1.51 21.22 8.37
C GLY A 431 2.28 20.52 9.48
N HIS A 432 2.30 21.10 10.69
CA HIS A 432 2.84 20.43 11.86
C HIS A 432 1.98 19.17 12.13
N ALA A 433 2.58 17.97 12.02
CA ALA A 433 1.94 16.75 12.50
C ALA A 433 1.96 16.77 14.03
N SER A 434 0.78 16.75 14.67
CA SER A 434 0.68 16.59 16.13
C SER A 434 -0.13 15.35 16.48
N PHE A 435 0.43 14.53 17.35
CA PHE A 435 -0.22 13.30 17.84
C PHE A 435 -1.34 13.67 18.80
N ARG A 436 -2.50 13.03 18.75
CA ARG A 436 -3.55 13.30 19.74
C ARG A 436 -3.11 12.77 21.11
N VAL A 437 -3.11 13.63 22.11
CA VAL A 437 -2.82 13.30 23.52
C VAL A 437 -4.10 13.50 24.31
N TYR A 438 -4.58 12.46 24.96
CA TYR A 438 -5.78 12.52 25.80
C TYR A 438 -5.39 12.55 27.28
N ASP A 439 -6.18 13.25 28.10
CA ASP A 439 -6.11 13.15 29.55
C ASP A 439 -6.78 11.86 30.07
N GLU A 440 -6.71 11.66 31.39
CA GLU A 440 -7.28 10.48 32.07
C GLU A 440 -8.81 10.39 31.95
N GLN A 441 -9.48 11.49 31.57
CA GLN A 441 -10.92 11.57 31.34
C GLN A 441 -11.29 11.40 29.86
N GLY A 442 -10.29 11.26 28.98
CA GLY A 442 -10.47 11.10 27.54
C GLY A 442 -10.64 12.42 26.77
N HIS A 443 -10.36 13.57 27.38
CA HIS A 443 -10.36 14.86 26.67
C HIS A 443 -9.03 15.10 25.96
N LEU A 444 -9.09 15.66 24.76
CA LEU A 444 -7.91 16.00 23.98
C LEU A 444 -7.14 17.15 24.67
N LYS A 445 -5.89 16.91 25.05
CA LYS A 445 -5.01 17.86 25.76
C LYS A 445 -4.32 18.83 24.81
N ASN A 446 -3.91 18.37 23.62
CA ASN A 446 -3.12 19.16 22.67
C ASN A 446 -3.98 19.69 21.51
N GLN A 447 -5.12 20.29 21.85
CA GLN A 447 -6.15 20.68 20.87
C GLN A 447 -5.63 21.68 19.82
N VAL A 448 -4.82 22.65 20.25
CA VAL A 448 -4.23 23.68 19.39
C VAL A 448 -3.35 23.07 18.29
N ASP A 449 -2.48 22.14 18.67
CA ASP A 449 -1.58 21.48 17.72
C ASP A 449 -2.33 20.57 16.75
N VAL A 450 -3.39 19.91 17.22
CA VAL A 450 -4.25 19.06 16.39
C VAL A 450 -5.01 19.91 15.37
N LEU A 451 -5.57 21.05 15.77
CA LEU A 451 -6.21 21.99 14.84
C LEU A 451 -5.24 22.50 13.77
N ALA A 452 -4.02 22.88 14.16
CA ALA A 452 -2.99 23.30 13.22
C ALA A 452 -2.66 22.21 12.19
N SER A 453 -2.65 20.93 12.61
CA SER A 453 -2.43 19.79 11.71
C SER A 453 -3.59 19.57 10.72
N MET A 454 -4.80 20.02 11.07
CA MET A 454 -6.01 19.99 10.24
C MET A 454 -6.11 21.19 9.28
N GLY A 455 -5.16 22.13 9.33
CA GLY A 455 -5.13 23.34 8.52
C GLY A 455 -5.76 24.57 9.19
N PHE A 456 -6.32 24.41 10.39
CA PHE A 456 -6.89 25.50 11.18
C PHE A 456 -5.80 26.21 11.98
N ARG A 457 -5.33 27.36 11.48
CA ARG A 457 -4.30 28.19 12.10
C ARG A 457 -4.68 29.66 12.00
N VAL A 458 -4.08 30.47 12.86
CA VAL A 458 -4.22 31.93 12.79
C VAL A 458 -3.88 32.42 11.38
N GLY A 459 -4.75 33.28 10.83
CA GLY A 459 -4.66 33.81 9.47
C GLY A 459 -5.40 33.00 8.40
N VAL A 460 -5.96 31.83 8.71
CA VAL A 460 -6.76 31.06 7.75
C VAL A 460 -8.22 31.48 7.83
N THR A 461 -8.83 31.72 6.66
CA THR A 461 -10.27 31.97 6.55
C THR A 461 -11.01 30.65 6.47
N ILE A 462 -12.00 30.47 7.33
CA ILE A 462 -12.82 29.27 7.42
C ILE A 462 -14.29 29.62 7.28
N GLN A 463 -15.08 28.64 6.86
CA GLN A 463 -16.52 28.77 6.70
C GLN A 463 -17.27 27.58 7.29
N ASN A 464 -18.47 27.84 7.78
CA ASN A 464 -19.53 26.86 7.94
C ASN A 464 -20.75 27.28 7.13
N SER A 465 -21.91 26.66 7.37
CA SER A 465 -23.15 26.95 6.66
C SER A 465 -23.62 28.41 6.75
N ASN A 466 -23.23 29.14 7.80
CA ASN A 466 -23.79 30.45 8.13
C ASN A 466 -22.73 31.56 8.34
N VAL A 467 -21.45 31.20 8.50
CA VAL A 467 -20.40 32.13 8.92
C VAL A 467 -19.15 31.88 8.10
N ILE A 468 -18.55 32.97 7.61
CA ILE A 468 -17.21 33.00 7.02
C ILE A 468 -16.36 33.93 7.90
N GLY A 469 -15.18 33.50 8.31
CA GLY A 469 -14.30 34.32 9.11
C GLY A 469 -12.86 33.84 9.20
N GLU A 470 -11.94 34.78 9.41
CA GLU A 470 -10.52 34.54 9.57
C GLU A 470 -10.19 34.20 11.02
N ILE A 471 -9.46 33.10 11.25
CA ILE A 471 -8.97 32.74 12.59
C ILE A 471 -7.97 33.81 13.06
N LYS A 472 -8.28 34.52 14.15
CA LYS A 472 -7.38 35.50 14.77
C LYS A 472 -6.65 34.96 15.98
N GLU A 473 -7.32 34.16 16.81
CA GLU A 473 -6.74 33.59 18.01
C GLU A 473 -7.26 32.16 18.23
N ILE A 474 -6.40 31.30 18.80
CA ILE A 474 -6.74 29.95 19.23
C ILE A 474 -6.41 29.86 20.72
N HIS A 475 -7.43 29.61 21.54
CA HIS A 475 -7.33 29.38 22.98
C HIS A 475 -7.54 27.89 23.28
N ASP A 476 -7.43 27.45 24.54
CA ASP A 476 -7.47 26.02 24.90
C ASP A 476 -8.81 25.32 24.57
N SER A 477 -9.92 26.06 24.47
CA SER A 477 -11.27 25.50 24.22
C SER A 477 -12.03 26.21 23.09
N GLU A 478 -11.54 27.36 22.61
CA GLU A 478 -12.26 28.26 21.71
C GLU A 478 -11.33 28.87 20.66
N VAL A 479 -11.86 29.10 19.46
CA VAL A 479 -11.20 29.82 18.37
C VAL A 479 -11.95 31.12 18.12
N THR A 480 -11.24 32.25 18.11
CA THR A 480 -11.82 33.55 17.78
C THR A 480 -11.68 33.79 16.27
N LEU A 481 -12.81 33.93 15.59
CA LEU A 481 -12.89 34.29 14.18
C LEU A 481 -13.24 35.78 14.05
N LEU A 482 -12.62 36.46 13.10
CA LEU A 482 -13.08 37.75 12.59
C LEU A 482 -13.97 37.49 11.37
N ARG A 483 -15.26 37.84 11.44
CA ARG A 483 -16.20 37.60 10.34
C ARG A 483 -15.84 38.43 9.11
N SER A 484 -16.03 37.84 7.93
CA SER A 484 -15.94 38.56 6.65
C SER A 484 -17.09 39.58 6.51
N GLU A 485 -16.87 40.63 5.73
CA GLU A 485 -17.91 41.64 5.46
C GLU A 485 -19.10 41.03 4.70
N PRO A 486 -20.34 41.53 4.90
CA PRO A 486 -20.72 42.79 5.57
C PRO A 486 -21.04 42.68 7.06
N GLU A 487 -21.04 41.48 7.64
CA GLU A 487 -21.46 41.27 9.03
C GLU A 487 -20.47 41.90 10.04
N GLY A 488 -19.16 41.76 9.78
CA GLY A 488 -18.10 42.25 10.64
C GLY A 488 -18.13 41.67 12.07
N GLY A 489 -17.13 42.03 12.88
CA GLY A 489 -17.05 41.63 14.28
C GLY A 489 -16.44 40.25 14.55
N GLN A 490 -16.24 39.94 15.83
CA GLN A 490 -15.61 38.70 16.27
C GLN A 490 -16.64 37.67 16.73
N VAL A 491 -16.42 36.40 16.40
CA VAL A 491 -17.22 35.28 16.91
C VAL A 491 -16.30 34.22 17.51
N LYS A 492 -16.71 33.68 18.65
CA LYS A 492 -16.02 32.57 19.30
C LYS A 492 -16.63 31.25 18.88
N VAL A 493 -15.79 30.31 18.48
CA VAL A 493 -16.18 28.99 17.98
C VAL A 493 -15.54 27.93 18.86
N LYS A 494 -16.33 26.98 19.36
CA LYS A 494 -15.80 25.88 20.18
C LYS A 494 -14.88 25.01 19.33
N ILE A 495 -13.70 24.68 19.83
CA ILE A 495 -12.74 23.80 19.13
C ILE A 495 -13.40 22.49 18.70
N GLN A 496 -14.28 21.94 19.53
CA GLN A 496 -15.02 20.71 19.24
C GLN A 496 -15.77 20.74 17.90
N SER A 497 -16.35 21.89 17.52
CA SER A 497 -17.05 22.04 16.23
C SER A 497 -16.11 21.98 15.02
N LEU A 498 -14.88 22.49 15.16
CA LEU A 498 -13.84 22.36 14.13
C LEU A 498 -13.35 20.92 14.01
N LEU A 499 -13.16 20.23 15.15
CA LEU A 499 -12.78 18.80 15.19
C LEU A 499 -13.87 17.90 14.59
N GLN A 500 -15.14 18.29 14.70
CA GLN A 500 -16.29 17.58 14.13
C GLN A 500 -16.54 17.89 12.65
N LYS A 501 -15.67 18.67 12.00
CA LYS A 501 -15.76 19.07 10.58
C LYS A 501 -17.01 19.88 10.23
N GLU A 502 -17.56 20.60 11.20
CA GLU A 502 -18.64 21.58 10.92
C GLU A 502 -18.11 22.81 10.17
N TRP A 503 -16.77 22.98 10.16
CA TRP A 503 -16.06 24.08 9.52
C TRP A 503 -15.06 23.54 8.49
N LYS A 504 -14.81 24.33 7.44
CA LYS A 504 -13.83 24.04 6.39
C LYS A 504 -13.07 25.30 5.98
N GLU A 505 -11.89 25.16 5.39
CA GLU A 505 -11.18 26.29 4.80
C GLU A 505 -12.05 26.95 3.69
N TYR A 506 -12.11 28.28 3.72
CA TYR A 506 -12.82 29.07 2.72
C TYR A 506 -11.87 29.35 1.56
N GLU A 507 -12.17 28.80 0.39
CA GLU A 507 -11.54 29.18 -0.86
C GLU A 507 -12.42 30.23 -1.55
N GLU A 508 -11.87 31.40 -1.79
CA GLU A 508 -12.58 32.47 -2.49
C GLU A 508 -12.91 32.01 -3.93
N PRO A 509 -14.16 32.19 -4.40
CA PRO A 509 -14.53 31.86 -5.77
C PRO A 509 -13.61 32.60 -6.74
N LYS A 510 -12.90 31.86 -7.59
CA LYS A 510 -11.98 32.46 -8.56
C LYS A 510 -12.74 33.44 -9.45
N GLN A 511 -12.27 34.69 -9.52
CA GLN A 511 -12.82 35.69 -10.44
C GLN A 511 -12.84 35.15 -11.86
N GLN A 512 -13.98 35.28 -12.54
CA GLN A 512 -14.12 34.93 -13.94
C GLN A 512 -13.19 35.80 -14.77
N THR A 513 -12.16 35.19 -15.34
CA THR A 513 -11.27 35.86 -16.29
C THR A 513 -11.87 35.74 -17.69
N GLN A 514 -12.04 36.86 -18.38
CA GLN A 514 -12.46 36.85 -19.79
C GLN A 514 -11.28 36.33 -20.64
N LEU A 515 -11.47 35.18 -21.29
CA LEU A 515 -10.49 34.61 -22.21
C LEU A 515 -10.77 35.08 -23.65
N PHE A 516 -9.73 35.58 -24.32
CA PHE A 516 -9.75 35.80 -25.77
C PHE A 516 -9.37 34.50 -26.49
N TRP A 517 -10.34 33.61 -26.66
CA TRP A 517 -10.15 32.26 -27.21
C TRP A 517 -9.81 32.20 -28.71
N VAL A 518 -9.79 33.34 -29.40
CA VAL A 518 -9.57 33.41 -30.86
C VAL A 518 -8.17 32.92 -31.26
N THR A 519 -7.17 33.03 -30.38
CA THR A 519 -5.82 32.50 -30.59
C THR A 519 -5.76 30.97 -30.55
N ASP A 520 -6.69 30.32 -29.84
CA ASP A 520 -6.79 28.87 -29.68
C ASP A 520 -7.93 28.27 -30.54
N ALA A 521 -8.43 29.04 -31.51
CA ALA A 521 -9.50 28.60 -32.38
C ALA A 521 -9.06 27.42 -33.28
N PRO A 522 -9.98 26.56 -33.75
CA PRO A 522 -9.62 25.40 -34.57
C PRO A 522 -8.80 25.73 -35.83
N HIS A 523 -8.99 26.93 -36.41
CA HIS A 523 -8.27 27.37 -37.62
C HIS A 523 -6.82 27.81 -37.35
N THR A 524 -6.45 28.08 -36.10
CA THR A 524 -5.08 28.40 -35.68
C THR A 524 -4.34 27.21 -35.08
N SER A 525 -5.05 26.12 -34.75
CA SER A 525 -4.48 24.89 -34.17
C SER A 525 -3.80 24.01 -35.22
N ALA A 526 -2.47 23.88 -35.13
CA ALA A 526 -1.69 22.97 -35.97
C ALA A 526 -2.08 21.50 -35.76
N GLU A 527 -2.39 21.09 -34.53
CA GLU A 527 -2.82 19.72 -34.21
C GLU A 527 -4.16 19.36 -34.85
N PHE A 528 -5.12 20.31 -34.82
CA PHE A 528 -6.40 20.15 -35.49
C PHE A 528 -6.21 20.06 -37.00
N GLY A 529 -5.39 20.94 -37.59
CA GLY A 529 -5.05 20.91 -39.02
C GLY A 529 -4.43 19.58 -39.47
N ILE A 530 -3.50 19.02 -38.68
CA ILE A 530 -2.91 17.69 -38.93
C ILE A 530 -3.98 16.59 -38.92
N THR A 531 -4.95 16.68 -38.01
CA THR A 531 -6.04 15.70 -37.90
C THR A 531 -6.96 15.76 -39.11
N VAL A 532 -7.33 16.97 -39.56
CA VAL A 532 -8.12 17.18 -40.79
C VAL A 532 -7.35 16.66 -42.01
N LEU A 533 -6.05 16.91 -42.11
CA LEU A 533 -5.20 16.41 -43.19
C LEU A 533 -5.22 14.88 -43.27
N LYS A 534 -5.05 14.18 -42.14
CA LYS A 534 -5.11 12.71 -42.07
C LYS A 534 -6.47 12.20 -42.55
N GLY A 535 -7.56 12.84 -42.15
CA GLY A 535 -8.91 12.50 -42.63
C GLY A 535 -9.04 12.62 -44.16
N LYS A 536 -8.51 13.71 -44.74
CA LYS A 536 -8.51 13.94 -46.19
C LYS A 536 -7.68 12.91 -46.95
N ILE A 537 -6.52 12.52 -46.42
CA ILE A 537 -5.67 11.47 -47.00
C ILE A 537 -6.42 10.13 -47.02
N LEU A 538 -7.04 9.73 -45.90
CA LEU A 538 -7.82 8.49 -45.83
C LEU A 538 -9.00 8.48 -46.81
N ALA A 539 -9.72 9.60 -46.90
CA ALA A 539 -10.82 9.74 -47.87
C ALA A 539 -10.31 9.62 -49.33
N THR A 540 -9.15 10.20 -49.61
CA THR A 540 -8.51 10.11 -50.94
C THR A 540 -8.04 8.68 -51.24
N MET A 541 -7.48 7.96 -50.27
CA MET A 541 -7.12 6.53 -50.42
C MET A 541 -8.35 5.70 -50.76
N HIS A 542 -9.46 5.91 -50.05
CA HIS A 542 -10.72 5.22 -50.29
C HIS A 542 -11.24 5.45 -51.71
N GLN A 543 -11.17 6.69 -52.19
CA GLN A 543 -11.55 7.03 -53.56
C GLN A 543 -10.62 6.36 -54.59
N GLN A 544 -9.31 6.40 -54.37
CA GLN A 544 -8.31 5.76 -55.25
C GLN A 544 -8.55 4.24 -55.36
N VAL A 545 -8.89 3.55 -54.26
CA VAL A 545 -9.23 2.12 -54.25
C VAL A 545 -10.52 1.83 -55.03
N LYS A 546 -11.49 2.77 -55.00
CA LYS A 546 -12.72 2.64 -55.79
C LYS A 546 -12.46 2.80 -57.28
N GLU A 547 -11.62 3.75 -57.68
CA GLU A 547 -11.36 4.07 -59.08
C GLU A 547 -10.41 3.06 -59.74
N LEU A 548 -9.34 2.68 -59.06
CA LEU A 548 -8.37 1.73 -59.59
C LEU A 548 -8.89 0.31 -59.38
N LYS A 549 -9.24 -0.38 -60.47
CA LYS A 549 -9.72 -1.78 -60.44
C LYS A 549 -8.67 -2.81 -60.85
N GLY A 550 -7.48 -2.37 -61.27
CA GLY A 550 -6.42 -3.27 -61.73
C GLY A 550 -5.93 -4.25 -60.65
N TRP A 551 -6.01 -3.87 -59.38
CA TRP A 551 -5.66 -4.73 -58.25
C TRP A 551 -6.61 -5.91 -58.04
N LEU A 552 -7.78 -5.95 -58.69
CA LEU A 552 -8.65 -7.14 -58.67
C LEU A 552 -8.11 -8.27 -59.56
N THR A 553 -7.10 -8.00 -60.40
CA THR A 553 -6.51 -8.97 -61.32
C THR A 553 -5.12 -9.42 -60.87
N VAL A 554 -4.82 -9.30 -59.57
CA VAL A 554 -3.60 -9.86 -58.98
C VAL A 554 -3.95 -10.98 -58.01
N GLN A 555 -3.09 -11.98 -57.95
CA GLN A 555 -3.23 -13.17 -57.12
C GLN A 555 -2.10 -13.23 -56.11
N LEU A 556 -2.45 -13.35 -54.83
CA LEU A 556 -1.51 -13.43 -53.73
C LEU A 556 -1.23 -14.89 -53.36
N TRP A 557 0.04 -15.25 -53.40
CA TRP A 557 0.57 -16.54 -52.98
C TRP A 557 1.28 -16.37 -51.64
N LYS A 558 1.17 -17.37 -50.75
CA LYS A 558 1.61 -17.23 -49.35
C LYS A 558 2.94 -17.91 -49.05
N ASP A 559 3.33 -18.97 -49.77
CA ASP A 559 4.51 -19.77 -49.43
C ASP A 559 5.14 -20.38 -50.72
N PRO A 560 6.12 -19.73 -51.37
CA PRO A 560 6.68 -18.41 -51.06
C PRO A 560 5.70 -17.26 -51.36
N LYS A 561 5.92 -16.10 -50.71
CA LYS A 561 5.11 -14.90 -50.93
C LYS A 561 5.37 -14.36 -52.34
N ALA A 562 4.35 -14.38 -53.18
CA ALA A 562 4.41 -13.82 -54.54
C ALA A 562 3.10 -13.08 -54.86
N LEU A 563 3.19 -12.01 -55.64
CA LEU A 563 2.03 -11.32 -56.18
C LEU A 563 2.10 -11.39 -57.71
N LYS A 564 1.16 -12.12 -58.33
CA LYS A 564 1.18 -12.40 -59.76
C LYS A 564 -0.01 -11.78 -60.48
N VAL A 565 0.16 -11.33 -61.72
CA VAL A 565 -0.96 -10.82 -62.53
C VAL A 565 -1.71 -11.97 -63.19
N SER A 566 -3.04 -11.90 -63.26
CA SER A 566 -3.88 -12.94 -63.87
C SER A 566 -4.19 -12.70 -65.35
N ARG A 567 -3.69 -11.60 -65.93
CA ARG A 567 -3.92 -11.21 -67.34
C ARG A 567 -2.82 -10.28 -67.84
N VAL A 568 -2.78 -10.10 -69.17
CA VAL A 568 -1.83 -9.19 -69.84
C VAL A 568 -2.11 -7.73 -69.48
N TRP A 569 -1.06 -6.97 -69.19
CA TRP A 569 -1.11 -5.53 -68.98
C TRP A 569 -0.09 -4.81 -69.86
N GLN A 570 -0.54 -3.77 -70.58
CA GLN A 570 0.37 -2.88 -71.29
C GLN A 570 1.12 -1.98 -70.30
N ALA A 571 2.28 -1.47 -70.70
CA ALA A 571 3.11 -0.57 -69.89
C ALA A 571 2.27 0.57 -69.28
N LYS A 572 2.45 0.82 -67.98
CA LYS A 572 1.78 1.89 -67.20
C LYS A 572 0.25 1.78 -67.12
N LYS A 573 -0.35 0.63 -67.43
CA LYS A 573 -1.80 0.41 -67.35
C LYS A 573 -2.26 -0.30 -66.09
N LEU A 574 -1.43 -1.14 -65.47
CA LEU A 574 -1.68 -1.67 -64.14
C LEU A 574 -1.28 -0.61 -63.11
N ALA A 575 -2.21 -0.24 -62.23
CA ALA A 575 -1.96 0.64 -61.09
C ALA A 575 -2.61 0.04 -59.84
N LEU A 576 -1.80 -0.22 -58.82
CA LEU A 576 -2.25 -0.67 -57.51
C LEU A 576 -2.46 0.55 -56.61
N PRO A 577 -3.65 0.70 -56.00
CA PRO A 577 -3.95 1.82 -55.13
C PRO A 577 -3.18 1.72 -53.81
N CYS A 578 -2.78 2.87 -53.26
CA CYS A 578 -2.22 2.94 -51.91
C CYS A 578 -3.36 3.07 -50.88
N ALA A 579 -3.38 2.17 -49.89
CA ALA A 579 -4.27 2.30 -48.75
C ALA A 579 -3.59 1.75 -47.50
N THR A 580 -3.71 2.47 -46.40
CA THR A 580 -3.19 2.09 -45.08
C THR A 580 -4.00 2.78 -43.99
N SER A 581 -4.04 2.19 -42.80
CA SER A 581 -4.58 2.83 -41.60
C SER A 581 -3.53 3.66 -40.85
N LYS A 582 -2.26 3.66 -41.30
CA LYS A 582 -1.14 4.31 -40.62
C LYS A 582 -0.57 5.45 -41.45
N ILE A 583 -0.93 6.68 -41.07
CA ILE A 583 -0.39 7.93 -41.61
C ILE A 583 0.47 8.60 -40.54
N LEU A 584 1.71 8.91 -40.90
CA LEU A 584 2.66 9.63 -40.06
C LEU A 584 2.79 11.07 -40.55
N VAL A 585 2.86 12.00 -39.60
CA VAL A 585 3.24 13.41 -39.84
C VAL A 585 4.38 13.65 -38.87
N VAL A 586 5.60 13.71 -39.38
CA VAL A 586 6.83 13.61 -38.59
C VAL A 586 7.90 14.55 -39.12
N GLU A 587 8.90 14.83 -38.29
CA GLU A 587 10.11 15.52 -38.74
C GLU A 587 10.81 14.73 -39.87
N PRO A 588 11.46 15.40 -40.84
CA PRO A 588 12.07 14.74 -41.99
C PRO A 588 13.04 13.60 -41.63
N GLU A 589 13.80 13.72 -40.53
CA GLU A 589 14.73 12.65 -40.10
C GLU A 589 14.02 11.38 -39.61
N LYS A 590 12.75 11.49 -39.20
CA LYS A 590 11.92 10.40 -38.68
C LYS A 590 11.00 9.81 -39.76
N ALA A 591 11.09 10.29 -40.99
CA ALA A 591 10.26 9.83 -42.10
C ALA A 591 10.51 8.35 -42.40
N THR A 592 9.43 7.57 -42.49
CA THR A 592 9.47 6.13 -42.80
C THR A 592 8.25 5.75 -43.65
N GLY A 593 8.41 4.75 -44.52
CA GLY A 593 7.42 4.40 -45.53
C GLY A 593 7.53 5.28 -46.78
N ILE A 594 6.39 5.58 -47.41
CA ILE A 594 6.33 6.38 -48.64
C ILE A 594 5.93 7.82 -48.26
N THR A 595 6.82 8.79 -48.49
CA THR A 595 6.49 10.21 -48.33
C THR A 595 5.55 10.66 -49.45
N ILE A 596 4.42 11.27 -49.07
CA ILE A 596 3.38 11.76 -49.98
C ILE A 596 3.32 13.29 -50.08
N GLY A 597 4.13 14.00 -49.29
CA GLY A 597 4.23 15.45 -49.31
C GLY A 597 4.73 16.02 -48.00
N VAL A 598 4.72 17.34 -47.91
CA VAL A 598 5.16 18.10 -46.73
C VAL A 598 4.01 18.99 -46.26
N TYR A 599 3.76 19.03 -44.95
CA TYR A 599 2.76 19.89 -44.32
C TYR A 599 3.43 20.71 -43.21
N GLY A 600 3.59 22.01 -43.45
CA GLY A 600 4.43 22.86 -42.60
C GLY A 600 5.88 22.36 -42.57
N PRO A 601 6.49 22.18 -41.39
CA PRO A 601 7.84 21.64 -41.26
C PRO A 601 7.92 20.09 -41.30
N TYR A 602 6.79 19.40 -41.44
CA TYR A 602 6.71 17.94 -41.30
C TYR A 602 6.58 17.22 -42.64
N GLU A 603 7.23 16.07 -42.77
CA GLU A 603 6.94 15.11 -43.84
C GLU A 603 5.68 14.31 -43.47
N VAL A 604 4.85 14.07 -44.49
CA VAL A 604 3.66 13.23 -44.39
C VAL A 604 3.93 11.91 -45.10
N CYS A 605 3.91 10.82 -44.35
CA CYS A 605 4.25 9.50 -44.84
C CYS A 605 3.10 8.52 -44.66
N ILE A 606 2.95 7.62 -45.63
CA ILE A 606 2.06 6.46 -45.54
C ILE A 606 2.91 5.21 -45.32
N VAL A 607 2.55 4.43 -44.30
CA VAL A 607 3.35 3.29 -43.86
C VAL A 607 2.62 2.00 -44.19
N PRO A 608 3.33 0.93 -44.62
CA PRO A 608 2.72 -0.38 -44.80
C PRO A 608 1.95 -0.82 -43.54
N TYR A 609 0.68 -1.19 -43.72
CA TYR A 609 -0.13 -1.81 -42.68
C TYR A 609 -0.85 -3.01 -43.28
N THR A 610 -0.50 -4.20 -42.82
CA THR A 610 -1.11 -5.44 -43.28
C THR A 610 -1.52 -6.29 -42.10
N LYS A 611 -2.78 -6.69 -42.07
CA LYS A 611 -3.33 -7.67 -41.14
C LYS A 611 -4.10 -8.71 -41.95
N PHE A 612 -3.43 -9.81 -42.28
CA PHE A 612 -4.06 -10.93 -43.00
C PHE A 612 -5.37 -11.35 -42.33
N GLY A 613 -6.44 -11.52 -43.13
CA GLY A 613 -7.78 -11.81 -42.64
C GLY A 613 -8.62 -10.61 -42.21
N SER A 614 -8.08 -9.38 -42.25
CA SER A 614 -8.82 -8.15 -41.87
C SER A 614 -8.58 -7.00 -42.83
N PHE A 615 -7.33 -6.62 -43.07
CA PHE A 615 -6.96 -5.53 -43.99
C PHE A 615 -5.68 -5.89 -44.74
N CYS A 616 -5.77 -6.01 -46.06
CA CYS A 616 -4.62 -6.29 -46.92
C CYS A 616 -4.75 -5.45 -48.19
N ASN A 617 -3.74 -4.63 -48.48
CA ASN A 617 -3.66 -3.88 -49.72
C ASN A 617 -2.52 -4.46 -50.60
N PRO A 618 -2.77 -4.83 -51.87
CA PRO A 618 -1.77 -5.46 -52.74
C PRO A 618 -0.50 -4.66 -52.98
N MET A 619 -0.55 -3.32 -52.90
CA MET A 619 0.65 -2.48 -53.03
C MET A 619 1.72 -2.86 -52.01
N TRP A 620 1.33 -3.15 -50.77
CA TRP A 620 2.25 -3.55 -49.70
C TRP A 620 2.68 -5.01 -49.78
N MET A 621 2.08 -5.78 -50.71
CA MET A 621 2.38 -7.19 -50.90
C MET A 621 3.41 -7.45 -51.99
N VAL A 622 3.66 -6.48 -52.88
CA VAL A 622 4.71 -6.59 -53.90
C VAL A 622 6.08 -6.73 -53.20
N PRO A 623 6.81 -7.85 -53.43
CA PRO A 623 8.15 -8.03 -52.89
C PRO A 623 9.15 -6.99 -53.40
N GLY A 624 10.09 -6.63 -52.53
CA GLY A 624 11.29 -5.89 -52.90
C GLY A 624 12.31 -6.80 -53.59
N THR A 625 13.05 -6.28 -54.56
CA THR A 625 14.20 -6.96 -55.18
C THR A 625 15.36 -5.97 -55.38
N ASP A 626 16.59 -6.44 -55.23
CA ASP A 626 17.80 -5.70 -55.62
C ASP A 626 18.28 -6.04 -57.04
N ASP A 627 17.64 -7.02 -57.69
CA ASP A 627 17.85 -7.36 -59.10
C ASP A 627 17.07 -6.40 -60.01
N GLU A 628 17.80 -5.45 -60.62
CA GLU A 628 17.23 -4.42 -61.50
C GLU A 628 16.52 -5.00 -62.73
N GLU A 629 16.91 -6.19 -63.22
CA GLU A 629 16.27 -6.83 -64.38
C GLU A 629 14.88 -7.40 -64.04
N SER A 630 14.68 -7.80 -62.79
CA SER A 630 13.39 -8.31 -62.29
C SER A 630 12.40 -7.20 -61.94
N VAL A 631 12.84 -5.94 -61.80
CA VAL A 631 11.97 -4.82 -61.42
C VAL A 631 10.99 -4.49 -62.54
N ASN A 632 9.70 -4.70 -62.28
CA ASN A 632 8.63 -4.41 -63.23
C ASN A 632 7.57 -3.45 -62.68
N MET A 633 7.69 -3.03 -61.41
CA MET A 633 6.82 -2.05 -60.76
C MET A 633 7.59 -0.82 -60.26
N GLU A 634 6.95 0.35 -60.32
CA GLU A 634 7.48 1.61 -59.78
C GLU A 634 6.43 2.39 -58.98
N VAL A 635 6.88 3.16 -57.98
CA VAL A 635 6.04 4.12 -57.26
C VAL A 635 5.86 5.37 -58.12
N HIS A 636 4.63 5.74 -58.42
CA HIS A 636 4.30 6.89 -59.25
C HIS A 636 3.23 7.81 -58.60
N PRO A 637 3.46 9.13 -58.52
CA PRO A 637 4.72 9.83 -58.78
C PRO A 637 5.86 9.33 -57.87
N SER A 638 7.11 9.53 -58.28
CA SER A 638 8.26 9.07 -57.49
C SER A 638 8.30 9.77 -56.13
N VAL A 639 8.89 9.12 -55.12
CA VAL A 639 8.99 9.68 -53.76
C VAL A 639 9.70 11.04 -53.76
N GLU A 640 10.69 11.23 -54.64
CA GLU A 640 11.40 12.51 -54.80
C GLU A 640 10.50 13.64 -55.34
N VAL A 641 9.57 13.32 -56.24
CA VAL A 641 8.57 14.28 -56.71
C VAL A 641 7.57 14.58 -55.60
N MET A 642 7.11 13.55 -54.89
CA MET A 642 6.14 13.70 -53.81
C MET A 642 6.70 14.52 -52.64
N ARG A 643 7.98 14.37 -52.28
CA ARG A 643 8.66 15.20 -51.25
C ARG A 643 8.67 16.69 -51.56
N LYS A 644 8.55 17.09 -52.83
CA LYS A 644 8.46 18.50 -53.23
C LYS A 644 7.03 19.03 -53.18
N ASN A 645 6.04 18.16 -52.99
CA ASN A 645 4.63 18.53 -52.95
C ASN A 645 4.24 19.11 -51.58
N LYS A 646 3.78 20.35 -51.56
CA LYS A 646 3.24 21.00 -50.34
C LYS A 646 1.76 20.65 -50.20
N LEU A 647 1.43 19.90 -49.15
CA LEU A 647 0.05 19.53 -48.85
C LEU A 647 -0.69 20.71 -48.23
N ASP A 648 -1.94 20.85 -48.63
CA ASP A 648 -2.80 21.98 -48.29
C ASP A 648 -4.21 21.44 -48.01
N LEU A 649 -4.82 21.90 -46.92
CA LEU A 649 -6.13 21.42 -46.48
C LEU A 649 -7.24 21.75 -47.48
N ASP A 650 -7.06 22.78 -48.31
CA ASP A 650 -8.06 23.23 -49.27
C ASP A 650 -7.84 22.65 -50.68
N LYS A 651 -6.68 22.03 -50.94
CA LYS A 651 -6.33 21.48 -52.27
C LYS A 651 -6.46 19.96 -52.35
N PRO A 652 -6.81 19.38 -53.50
CA PRO A 652 -6.81 17.93 -53.69
C PRO A 652 -5.45 17.32 -53.34
N ILE A 653 -5.47 16.15 -52.70
CA ILE A 653 -4.25 15.42 -52.33
C ILE A 653 -3.94 14.42 -53.44
N THR A 654 -2.74 14.48 -53.99
CA THR A 654 -2.23 13.46 -54.91
C THR A 654 -1.63 12.33 -54.09
N LEU A 655 -2.09 11.10 -54.34
CA LEU A 655 -1.55 9.90 -53.70
C LEU A 655 -0.75 9.05 -54.70
N PRO A 656 0.32 8.38 -54.26
CA PRO A 656 1.08 7.50 -55.13
C PRO A 656 0.26 6.26 -55.49
N VAL A 657 0.64 5.63 -56.59
CA VAL A 657 0.24 4.28 -56.98
C VAL A 657 1.50 3.45 -57.24
N LEU A 658 1.39 2.14 -57.12
CA LEU A 658 2.42 1.24 -57.63
C LEU A 658 1.99 0.78 -59.03
N ARG A 659 2.72 1.18 -60.07
CA ARG A 659 2.34 0.91 -61.47
C ARG A 659 3.39 0.08 -62.21
N ASN A 660 2.96 -0.65 -63.23
CA ASN A 660 3.89 -1.41 -64.05
C ASN A 660 4.73 -0.51 -64.98
N VAL A 661 6.01 -0.80 -65.09
CA VAL A 661 6.96 -0.06 -65.95
C VAL A 661 6.85 -0.55 -67.40
N GLY A 662 6.97 -1.86 -67.61
CA GLY A 662 6.90 -2.53 -68.91
C GLY A 662 5.60 -3.32 -69.12
N LYS A 663 5.50 -4.03 -70.25
CA LYS A 663 4.41 -4.99 -70.50
C LYS A 663 4.51 -6.16 -69.51
N LEU A 664 3.38 -6.65 -69.02
CA LEU A 664 3.28 -7.84 -68.18
C LEU A 664 2.42 -8.89 -68.87
N GLU A 665 2.85 -10.15 -68.85
CA GLU A 665 2.09 -11.32 -69.29
C GLU A 665 1.35 -11.96 -68.10
N ALA A 666 0.33 -12.78 -68.40
CA ALA A 666 -0.39 -13.50 -67.35
C ALA A 666 0.53 -14.51 -66.66
N GLY A 667 0.59 -14.47 -65.32
CA GLY A 667 1.48 -15.28 -64.51
C GLY A 667 2.75 -14.57 -64.05
N ASP A 668 3.08 -13.40 -64.62
CA ASP A 668 4.24 -12.62 -64.21
C ASP A 668 4.14 -12.20 -62.75
N GLU A 669 5.26 -12.34 -62.03
CA GLU A 669 5.41 -11.92 -60.65
C GLU A 669 5.85 -10.46 -60.58
N LEU A 670 5.28 -9.70 -59.64
CA LEU A 670 5.51 -8.28 -59.50
C LEU A 670 6.66 -8.01 -58.52
N PHE A 671 7.60 -7.15 -58.91
CA PHE A 671 8.71 -6.72 -58.05
C PHE A 671 8.93 -5.21 -58.10
N VAL A 672 9.26 -4.63 -56.95
CA VAL A 672 9.68 -3.22 -56.82
C VAL A 672 11.13 -3.17 -56.35
N LEU A 673 11.88 -2.17 -56.81
CA LEU A 673 13.27 -2.00 -56.41
C LEU A 673 13.40 -1.76 -54.89
N GLU A 674 14.20 -2.58 -54.21
CA GLU A 674 14.61 -2.40 -52.81
C GLU A 674 16.10 -2.10 -52.76
N LYS A 675 16.46 -0.85 -52.43
CA LYS A 675 17.87 -0.46 -52.26
C LYS A 675 18.44 -1.14 -51.02
N LYS A 676 19.51 -1.94 -51.16
CA LYS A 676 20.26 -2.51 -50.02
C LYS A 676 20.58 -1.42 -49.00
N LYS A 677 20.12 -1.59 -47.75
CA LYS A 677 20.68 -0.82 -46.63
C LYS A 677 22.16 -1.18 -46.55
N LYS A 678 23.04 -0.17 -46.53
CA LYS A 678 24.45 -0.38 -46.19
C LYS A 678 24.46 -1.06 -44.81
N THR A 679 24.80 -2.34 -44.78
CA THR A 679 25.07 -3.04 -43.53
C THR A 679 26.24 -2.30 -42.89
N ALA A 680 26.04 -1.77 -41.68
CA ALA A 680 27.17 -1.33 -40.87
C ALA A 680 28.12 -2.53 -40.73
N GLU A 681 29.42 -2.31 -40.95
CA GLU A 681 30.45 -3.33 -40.75
C GLU A 681 30.28 -3.90 -39.34
N VAL A 682 29.94 -5.18 -39.28
CA VAL A 682 29.89 -5.93 -38.02
C VAL A 682 31.35 -6.17 -37.65
N GLU A 683 31.83 -5.56 -36.57
CA GLU A 683 33.12 -5.92 -35.97
C GLU A 683 33.16 -7.44 -35.79
N GLU A 684 34.23 -8.07 -36.27
CA GLU A 684 34.46 -9.51 -36.18
C GLU A 684 34.29 -9.98 -34.73
N VAL A 685 33.35 -10.89 -34.52
CA VAL A 685 33.24 -11.65 -33.28
C VAL A 685 34.46 -12.57 -33.21
N ILE A 686 35.40 -12.25 -32.32
CA ILE A 686 36.48 -13.17 -31.95
C ILE A 686 35.86 -14.33 -31.16
N GLU A 687 35.79 -15.51 -31.77
CA GLU A 687 35.44 -16.75 -31.09
C GLU A 687 36.56 -17.13 -30.11
N ALA A 688 36.23 -17.20 -28.82
CA ALA A 688 37.05 -17.87 -27.82
C ALA A 688 36.64 -19.34 -27.71
N ASP A 689 37.63 -20.20 -27.92
CA ASP A 689 37.54 -21.62 -28.15
C ASP A 689 37.18 -22.44 -26.88
N ASN A 690 36.11 -23.24 -26.98
CA ASN A 690 35.89 -24.57 -26.39
C ASN A 690 35.74 -24.76 -24.84
N PRO A 691 35.35 -25.95 -24.34
CA PRO A 691 34.22 -26.83 -24.70
C PRO A 691 33.46 -27.34 -23.45
N ARG A 692 32.17 -27.74 -23.55
CA ARG A 692 31.67 -28.95 -22.85
C ARG A 692 30.23 -29.31 -23.21
N LYS A 693 30.11 -30.52 -23.79
CA LYS A 693 28.90 -31.33 -23.97
C LYS A 693 28.03 -31.38 -22.71
N ARG A 694 26.72 -31.25 -22.89
CA ARG A 694 25.75 -32.07 -22.14
C ARG A 694 24.63 -32.54 -23.07
N LEU A 695 24.48 -33.85 -23.10
CA LEU A 695 23.59 -34.64 -23.95
C LEU A 695 22.12 -34.31 -23.70
N ARG A 696 21.35 -34.24 -24.79
CA ARG A 696 19.89 -34.32 -24.78
C ARG A 696 19.46 -35.72 -24.32
N GLY A 697 18.66 -35.80 -23.26
CA GLY A 697 17.75 -36.92 -23.05
C GLY A 697 16.60 -36.80 -24.04
N LYS A 698 16.44 -37.78 -24.94
CA LYS A 698 15.19 -37.98 -25.69
C LYS A 698 14.30 -38.91 -24.87
N ALA A 699 13.06 -38.48 -24.69
CA ALA A 699 11.96 -39.34 -24.28
C ALA A 699 11.72 -40.44 -25.32
N ARG A 700 11.61 -41.67 -24.84
CA ARG A 700 10.60 -42.65 -25.24
C ARG A 700 10.15 -43.38 -23.99
#